data_AF-A0A5N4ARA7-F1
#
_entry.id   AF-A0A5N4ARA7-F1
#
_cell.length_a   1.000
_cell.length_b   1.000
_cell.length_c   1.000
_cell.angle_alpha   90.00
_cell.angle_beta   90.00
_cell.angle_gamma   90.00
#
_symmetry.space_group_name_H-M   'P 1'
#
loop_
_entity.id
_entity.type
_entity.pdbx_description
1 polymer ?
#
loop_
_entity_poly.entity_id
_entity_poly.type
_entity_poly.pdbx_seq_one_letter_code
_entity_poly.pdbx_strand_id
1 'polypeptide(L)'
;MKVAIIGANNEVGRPLSLLLKQSPLVDEIALHDSNNTCGFATELSHIDTNCKVASHVGNETIASAVKDAKIIAILATSGRHSFLPPGKMLESNGLVLRDLMYRIADHSSKALLAIAVPPVNSMIPLACEILKQKGVLRPNAVFGITTLDGVRANAFAAEVLGVEPECVFVPVIGGNSEKTIVPVYSQATPYSDFTKDELETLTTNVQNAHQDIVRIKKREASTLAWAFSISRFIISLVKALSSRSNIVECAYVMSDQHRDVKYLATPLLLGSRGIERNLGIPRLTEYEICLFDSAICHLAHDIKQASSRGISVIQFFELSHLSFIHDLGFKGQEGMVKKRLGNSGEGCKFMGLFTGDCCLRCKHLCNDVLCSTWSDRWFFIKDQCFGYIHPKTGRIGNVILFDQGFEVSSGLRALGLHTGVQISTYTRQLVINCWTRRKCREWIRALKEVAHNQARDFTQYNQRHSFAPVRNSINATWFVDGAGYMSAVADALSNAKEEIFIADWWLSPEIYLKRPALRGDYWRLDKVLQRKSEEGVKVFVLLYKEVEMAIGINSFYSKQRLVRNGNDNIKVMRHPQHAKSGVFLWAHHEKLVIVDQSIAFLGGIDLCYGRWDDSKHRLTDLGSLIHSAITPTKRKKTSSSPSGEFPFISVSKSNSKLYMPDLIVDSPSTAAQELARPMSLPAASSSLQVPQPKDFFKQNTPEFERKSLMATIKQGIKGKGKHLAKLSYAPGELQNGPATISELDDVVDDLDGSAKFWVGKDYVNFIVKDFNNLEEPFDDLVDRTTTPRMPWHDMAVCVQNATARDVARHFIQRWNAAKNEMAKQNYTCPYLLPKAYVDCSLKSNFLQAKSQNVTCQVLRSVSAWSCGFIEPDIVEQSIHEAYVDCIAKAQHYIYIENQFFISLPRNNLNTLNQIAEALFTRIVRAYKEKSVFRVYVVMPLLPAFEGEIGQSNGASIQAITHWNYASICRGKDGLLNRLKDHGIPDPSVYISFYGLRTHSVLCGEPVTELIYVHSKLMIVDDKIVICGSANINDRSLLGKRDSEVAVIIEDQEFEDGLMNSQPFPLGKFAGSLRRRLFKEHLGLLGVENEEIDINVIDPVSEAFYKNIWYDTAAKNTEIYEAVFHCIPSNKVRTFAELKKYKELQPLYVDEPVQAEQMLNRILGHIVLLPLDFMCNEVLTPPPGTVEGIMPTALWT
;
A
#
# COMPACT_ATOMS: atom_id res chain seq x y z
N MET A 1 -51.64 -30.85 1.80
CA MET A 1 -50.29 -30.62 2.38
C MET A 1 -50.38 -30.06 3.80
N LYS A 2 -49.41 -30.36 4.68
CA LYS A 2 -49.29 -29.79 6.04
C LYS A 2 -48.46 -28.50 6.07
N VAL A 3 -48.99 -27.46 6.71
CA VAL A 3 -48.33 -26.17 6.98
C VAL A 3 -48.29 -25.92 8.49
N ALA A 4 -47.11 -25.66 9.06
CA ALA A 4 -46.98 -25.27 10.47
C ALA A 4 -46.93 -23.73 10.60
N ILE A 5 -47.67 -23.17 11.56
CA ILE A 5 -47.74 -21.73 11.83
C ILE A 5 -47.21 -21.49 13.24
N ILE A 6 -46.04 -20.87 13.35
CA ILE A 6 -45.34 -20.61 14.61
C ILE A 6 -45.55 -19.15 15.01
N GLY A 7 -46.20 -18.90 16.14
CA GLY A 7 -46.78 -17.60 16.50
C GLY A 7 -48.25 -17.46 16.05
N ALA A 8 -48.99 -18.58 16.00
CA ALA A 8 -50.34 -18.65 15.45
C ALA A 8 -51.39 -17.83 16.23
N ASN A 9 -51.14 -17.50 17.50
CA ASN A 9 -52.12 -16.83 18.36
C ASN A 9 -51.98 -15.29 18.36
N ASN A 10 -51.02 -14.75 17.61
CA ASN A 10 -50.84 -13.31 17.48
C ASN A 10 -51.79 -12.67 16.44
N GLU A 11 -51.76 -11.34 16.35
CA GLU A 11 -52.69 -10.55 15.53
C GLU A 11 -52.61 -10.82 14.02
N VAL A 12 -51.52 -11.42 13.54
CA VAL A 12 -51.28 -11.81 12.14
C VAL A 12 -51.52 -13.31 11.96
N GLY A 13 -51.10 -14.11 12.93
CA GLY A 13 -51.23 -15.57 12.95
C GLY A 13 -52.68 -16.03 12.93
N ARG A 14 -53.59 -15.35 13.66
CA ARG A 14 -55.02 -15.67 13.65
C ARG A 14 -55.66 -15.50 12.26
N PRO A 15 -55.64 -14.30 11.62
CA PRO A 15 -56.19 -14.15 10.27
C PRO A 15 -55.43 -14.98 9.22
N LEU A 16 -54.12 -15.21 9.36
CA LEU A 16 -53.39 -16.13 8.45
C LEU A 16 -53.93 -17.55 8.53
N SER A 17 -54.17 -18.05 9.75
CA SER A 17 -54.67 -19.42 9.97
C SER A 17 -56.06 -19.60 9.36
N LEU A 18 -56.92 -18.58 9.44
CA LEU A 18 -58.22 -18.56 8.76
C LEU A 18 -58.09 -18.63 7.23
N LEU A 19 -57.24 -17.78 6.64
CA LEU A 19 -57.03 -17.73 5.19
C LEU A 19 -56.44 -19.04 4.64
N LEU A 20 -55.57 -19.71 5.41
CA LEU A 20 -55.02 -21.01 5.03
C LEU A 20 -56.02 -22.16 5.25
N LYS A 21 -56.84 -22.12 6.32
CA LYS A 21 -57.98 -23.03 6.53
C LYS A 21 -58.99 -22.98 5.39
N GLN A 22 -59.16 -21.83 4.73
CA GLN A 22 -60.04 -21.67 3.57
C GLN A 22 -59.43 -22.18 2.24
N SER A 23 -58.12 -22.47 2.18
CA SER A 23 -57.48 -22.88 0.93
C SER A 23 -57.73 -24.37 0.62
N PRO A 24 -58.26 -24.74 -0.56
CA PRO A 24 -58.45 -26.14 -0.95
C PRO A 24 -57.14 -26.89 -1.24
N LEU A 25 -55.98 -26.22 -1.14
CA LEU A 25 -54.66 -26.79 -1.40
C LEU A 25 -53.89 -27.16 -0.10
N VAL A 26 -54.48 -26.90 1.07
CA VAL A 26 -53.90 -27.17 2.39
C VAL A 26 -54.75 -28.24 3.10
N ASP A 27 -54.14 -29.35 3.52
CA ASP A 27 -54.88 -30.46 4.16
C ASP A 27 -54.83 -30.36 5.68
N GLU A 28 -53.80 -29.71 6.23
CA GLU A 28 -53.58 -29.57 7.67
C GLU A 28 -52.83 -28.26 7.96
N ILE A 29 -53.33 -27.49 8.93
CA ILE A 29 -52.59 -26.41 9.59
C ILE A 29 -52.27 -26.81 11.04
N ALA A 30 -50.99 -26.74 11.40
CA ALA A 30 -50.50 -27.00 12.76
C ALA A 30 -50.16 -25.67 13.45
N LEU A 31 -50.97 -25.29 14.43
CA LEU A 31 -50.90 -24.00 15.11
C LEU A 31 -50.04 -24.10 16.37
N HIS A 32 -48.94 -23.36 16.41
CA HIS A 32 -48.03 -23.29 17.55
C HIS A 32 -47.92 -21.86 18.09
N ASP A 33 -48.00 -21.71 19.40
CA ASP A 33 -47.75 -20.44 20.09
C ASP A 33 -47.25 -20.70 21.52
N SER A 34 -46.70 -19.68 22.18
CA SER A 34 -46.41 -19.73 23.62
C SER A 34 -47.69 -19.60 24.46
N ASN A 35 -48.70 -18.91 23.92
CA ASN A 35 -50.03 -18.78 24.50
C ASN A 35 -50.92 -19.97 24.09
N ASN A 36 -52.02 -20.19 24.81
CA ASN A 36 -52.94 -21.29 24.51
C ASN A 36 -53.64 -21.12 23.14
N THR A 37 -53.33 -22.00 22.19
CA THR A 37 -53.93 -22.07 20.85
C THR A 37 -55.19 -22.92 20.78
N CYS A 38 -55.52 -23.69 21.82
CA CYS A 38 -56.56 -24.72 21.77
C CYS A 38 -57.94 -24.18 21.40
N GLY A 39 -58.44 -23.15 22.10
CA GLY A 39 -59.77 -22.56 21.82
C GLY A 39 -59.88 -22.00 20.39
N PHE A 40 -58.85 -21.28 19.93
CA PHE A 40 -58.79 -20.75 18.56
C PHE A 40 -58.69 -21.87 17.51
N ALA A 41 -57.97 -22.96 17.80
CA ALA A 41 -57.92 -24.13 16.93
C ALA A 41 -59.28 -24.84 16.84
N THR A 42 -60.03 -24.92 17.95
CA THR A 42 -61.41 -25.43 17.97
C THR A 42 -62.33 -24.56 17.13
N GLU A 43 -62.30 -23.23 17.29
CA GLU A 43 -63.06 -22.29 16.45
C GLU A 43 -62.76 -22.48 14.96
N LEU A 44 -61.49 -22.55 14.57
CA LEU A 44 -61.10 -22.83 13.18
C LEU A 44 -61.55 -24.22 12.70
N SER A 45 -61.60 -25.22 13.57
CA SER A 45 -62.04 -26.58 13.20
C SER A 45 -63.51 -26.67 12.81
N HIS A 46 -64.35 -25.72 13.27
CA HIS A 46 -65.77 -25.64 12.91
C HIS A 46 -66.03 -25.07 11.51
N ILE A 47 -65.01 -24.53 10.84
CA ILE A 47 -65.13 -23.97 9.48
C ILE A 47 -65.20 -25.13 8.47
N ASP A 48 -66.13 -25.01 7.52
CA ASP A 48 -66.65 -26.01 6.58
C ASP A 48 -65.70 -26.35 5.42
N THR A 49 -64.42 -26.58 5.72
CA THR A 49 -63.40 -27.02 4.74
C THR A 49 -62.69 -28.29 5.17
N ASN A 50 -62.15 -29.04 4.19
CA ASN A 50 -61.41 -30.28 4.42
C ASN A 50 -60.07 -30.09 5.16
N CYS A 51 -59.59 -28.86 5.31
CA CYS A 51 -58.34 -28.56 6.00
C CYS A 51 -58.45 -28.81 7.51
N LYS A 52 -57.65 -29.74 8.04
CA LYS A 52 -57.58 -30.11 9.45
C LYS A 52 -56.80 -29.08 10.26
N VAL A 53 -57.13 -28.95 11.54
CA VAL A 53 -56.47 -28.02 12.47
C VAL A 53 -55.87 -28.79 13.64
N ALA A 54 -54.57 -28.63 13.89
CA ALA A 54 -53.87 -29.17 15.05
C ALA A 54 -53.39 -28.04 15.97
N SER A 55 -53.47 -28.25 17.28
CA SER A 55 -53.08 -27.27 18.30
C SER A 55 -51.86 -27.73 19.08
N HIS A 56 -50.85 -26.86 19.19
CA HIS A 56 -49.62 -27.07 19.95
C HIS A 56 -49.34 -25.83 20.80
N VAL A 57 -49.07 -26.03 22.09
CA VAL A 57 -48.86 -24.95 23.06
C VAL A 57 -47.51 -25.12 23.75
N GLY A 58 -46.79 -24.01 23.90
CA GLY A 58 -45.54 -23.97 24.67
C GLY A 58 -44.32 -24.57 23.95
N ASN A 59 -43.15 -24.39 24.56
CA ASN A 59 -41.87 -24.64 23.90
C ASN A 59 -41.59 -26.11 23.57
N GLU A 60 -42.16 -27.06 24.32
CA GLU A 60 -41.88 -28.49 24.19
C GLU A 60 -42.65 -29.15 23.02
N THR A 61 -43.82 -28.61 22.66
CA THR A 61 -44.70 -29.20 21.63
C THR A 61 -44.34 -28.78 20.21
N ILE A 62 -43.38 -27.87 20.01
CA ILE A 62 -42.96 -27.37 18.70
C ILE A 62 -42.44 -28.49 17.79
N ALA A 63 -41.73 -29.49 18.32
CA ALA A 63 -41.24 -30.62 17.54
C ALA A 63 -42.40 -31.35 16.86
N SER A 64 -43.51 -31.57 17.58
CA SER A 64 -44.74 -32.16 17.05
C SER A 64 -45.45 -31.26 16.03
N ALA A 65 -45.42 -29.94 16.22
CA ALA A 65 -46.02 -28.98 15.30
C ALA A 65 -45.31 -28.99 13.93
N VAL A 66 -43.98 -28.94 13.92
CA VAL A 66 -43.15 -28.86 12.69
C VAL A 66 -42.88 -30.20 12.04
N LYS A 67 -43.16 -31.32 12.74
CA LYS A 67 -43.01 -32.67 12.20
C LYS A 67 -43.87 -32.85 10.95
N ASP A 68 -43.23 -33.35 9.90
CA ASP A 68 -43.80 -33.64 8.57
C ASP A 68 -44.40 -32.43 7.81
N ALA A 69 -44.31 -31.21 8.38
CA ALA A 69 -44.71 -29.98 7.71
C ALA A 69 -43.83 -29.72 6.48
N LYS A 70 -44.45 -29.37 5.35
CA LYS A 70 -43.72 -29.02 4.12
C LYS A 70 -43.34 -27.54 4.08
N ILE A 71 -44.15 -26.69 4.72
CA ILE A 71 -43.91 -25.26 4.90
C ILE A 71 -44.04 -24.94 6.39
N ILE A 72 -43.13 -24.13 6.91
CA ILE A 72 -43.18 -23.59 8.27
C ILE A 72 -43.20 -22.06 8.16
N ALA A 73 -44.33 -21.46 8.55
CA ALA A 73 -44.50 -20.03 8.66
C ALA A 73 -44.08 -19.55 10.05
N ILE A 74 -43.17 -18.57 10.13
CA ILE A 74 -42.65 -18.06 11.40
C ILE A 74 -43.05 -16.61 11.58
N LEU A 75 -43.93 -16.39 12.57
CA LEU A 75 -44.51 -15.11 12.99
C LEU A 75 -44.25 -14.81 14.47
N ALA A 76 -43.67 -15.75 15.21
CA ALA A 76 -43.46 -15.65 16.65
C ALA A 76 -42.54 -14.46 16.99
N THR A 77 -43.10 -13.51 17.72
CA THR A 77 -42.43 -12.35 18.29
C THR A 77 -42.53 -12.41 19.81
N SER A 78 -41.66 -11.67 20.50
CA SER A 78 -41.76 -11.48 21.95
C SER A 78 -42.86 -10.47 22.30
N GLY A 79 -44.13 -10.81 22.00
CA GLY A 79 -45.33 -10.08 22.44
C GLY A 79 -45.77 -8.86 21.60
N ARG A 80 -46.72 -8.08 22.14
CA ARG A 80 -47.27 -6.82 21.57
C ARG A 80 -46.25 -5.67 21.63
N HIS A 81 -45.18 -5.78 20.85
CA HIS A 81 -44.05 -4.83 20.82
C HIS A 81 -43.85 -4.15 19.46
N SER A 82 -44.90 -4.02 18.66
CA SER A 82 -44.95 -3.38 17.33
C SER A 82 -44.64 -1.85 17.32
N PHE A 83 -43.98 -1.36 18.36
CA PHE A 83 -43.73 0.05 18.68
C PHE A 83 -42.26 0.29 19.11
N LEU A 84 -41.44 -0.76 19.11
CA LEU A 84 -40.01 -0.66 19.40
C LEU A 84 -39.22 -0.22 18.15
N PRO A 85 -38.19 0.62 18.28
CA PRO A 85 -37.28 0.92 17.16
C PRO A 85 -36.62 -0.37 16.62
N PRO A 86 -36.27 -0.45 15.31
CA PRO A 86 -35.76 -1.67 14.68
C PRO A 86 -34.64 -2.40 15.44
N GLY A 87 -33.69 -1.66 16.02
CA GLY A 87 -32.61 -2.25 16.83
C GLY A 87 -33.10 -2.99 18.09
N LYS A 88 -34.15 -2.50 18.77
CA LYS A 88 -34.75 -3.18 19.93
C LYS A 88 -35.63 -4.36 19.51
N MET A 89 -36.31 -4.25 18.36
CA MET A 89 -37.05 -5.39 17.79
C MET A 89 -36.08 -6.54 17.44
N LEU A 90 -34.92 -6.22 16.86
CA LEU A 90 -33.90 -7.22 16.54
C LEU A 90 -33.40 -7.98 17.78
N GLU A 91 -33.08 -7.29 18.88
CA GLU A 91 -32.62 -7.93 20.12
C GLU A 91 -33.67 -8.91 20.69
N SER A 92 -34.94 -8.51 20.69
CA SER A 92 -36.02 -9.30 21.29
C SER A 92 -36.50 -10.45 20.40
N ASN A 93 -36.82 -10.16 19.14
CA ASN A 93 -37.30 -11.17 18.18
C ASN A 93 -36.16 -12.10 17.73
N GLY A 94 -34.90 -11.64 17.71
CA GLY A 94 -33.75 -12.46 17.31
C GLY A 94 -33.48 -13.63 18.26
N LEU A 95 -33.72 -13.45 19.57
CA LEU A 95 -33.64 -14.53 20.56
C LEU A 95 -34.76 -15.56 20.38
N VAL A 96 -35.99 -15.10 20.11
CA VAL A 96 -37.14 -15.98 19.81
C VAL A 96 -36.87 -16.78 18.54
N LEU A 97 -36.49 -16.11 17.44
CA LEU A 97 -36.17 -16.77 16.18
C LEU A 97 -35.03 -17.77 16.32
N ARG A 98 -33.99 -17.45 17.11
CA ARG A 98 -32.88 -18.37 17.41
C ARG A 98 -33.39 -19.68 17.99
N ASP A 99 -34.17 -19.63 19.06
CA ASP A 99 -34.61 -20.84 19.78
C ASP A 99 -35.56 -21.70 18.96
N LEU A 100 -36.39 -21.07 18.12
CA LEU A 100 -37.23 -21.75 17.14
C LEU A 100 -36.39 -22.40 16.03
N MET A 101 -35.41 -21.70 15.48
CA MET A 101 -34.54 -22.20 14.42
C MET A 101 -33.65 -23.36 14.86
N TYR A 102 -33.17 -23.37 16.11
CA TYR A 102 -32.47 -24.54 16.66
C TYR A 102 -33.33 -25.81 16.63
N ARG A 103 -34.59 -25.71 17.08
CA ARG A 103 -35.51 -26.87 17.11
C ARG A 103 -36.01 -27.25 15.72
N ILE A 104 -36.22 -26.29 14.83
CA ILE A 104 -36.60 -26.55 13.43
C ILE A 104 -35.45 -27.21 12.66
N ALA A 105 -34.20 -26.81 12.90
CA ALA A 105 -33.02 -27.48 12.34
C ALA A 105 -32.94 -28.95 12.77
N ASP A 106 -33.23 -29.24 14.04
CA ASP A 106 -33.14 -30.58 14.63
C ASP A 106 -34.33 -31.50 14.27
N HIS A 107 -35.50 -30.95 13.93
CA HIS A 107 -36.73 -31.74 13.70
C HIS A 107 -37.35 -31.63 12.30
N SER A 108 -37.06 -30.59 11.51
CA SER A 108 -37.74 -30.34 10.22
C SER A 108 -36.89 -29.54 9.21
N SER A 109 -35.59 -29.85 9.11
CA SER A 109 -34.63 -29.20 8.18
C SER A 109 -34.99 -29.26 6.69
N LYS A 110 -35.93 -30.14 6.30
CA LYS A 110 -36.41 -30.31 4.91
C LYS A 110 -37.61 -29.43 4.53
N ALA A 111 -38.25 -28.74 5.49
CA ALA A 111 -39.34 -27.81 5.20
C ALA A 111 -38.87 -26.54 4.45
N LEU A 112 -39.80 -25.85 3.78
CA LEU A 112 -39.60 -24.48 3.29
C LEU A 112 -39.97 -23.50 4.41
N LEU A 113 -39.09 -22.54 4.69
CA LEU A 113 -39.24 -21.60 5.81
C LEU A 113 -39.72 -20.24 5.31
N ALA A 114 -40.96 -19.89 5.66
CA ALA A 114 -41.57 -18.60 5.36
C ALA A 114 -41.46 -17.70 6.62
N ILE A 115 -40.44 -16.86 6.69
CA ILE A 115 -40.14 -16.04 7.86
C ILE A 115 -40.68 -14.62 7.64
N ALA A 116 -41.65 -14.23 8.45
CA ALA A 116 -42.23 -12.89 8.48
C ALA A 116 -42.09 -12.25 9.88
N VAL A 117 -40.91 -12.41 10.47
CA VAL A 117 -40.53 -11.79 11.75
C VAL A 117 -39.79 -10.47 11.47
N PRO A 118 -40.26 -9.32 11.98
CA PRO A 118 -39.61 -8.04 11.74
C PRO A 118 -38.44 -7.77 12.71
N PRO A 119 -37.38 -7.04 12.28
CA PRO A 119 -37.14 -6.57 10.91
C PRO A 119 -36.60 -7.69 9.98
N VAL A 120 -37.30 -7.96 8.88
CA VAL A 120 -37.00 -9.09 7.97
C VAL A 120 -35.57 -9.00 7.39
N ASN A 121 -35.12 -7.79 7.04
CA ASN A 121 -33.75 -7.49 6.58
C ASN A 121 -32.65 -8.05 7.50
N SER A 122 -32.92 -8.18 8.81
CA SER A 122 -31.98 -8.72 9.81
C SER A 122 -32.28 -10.16 10.23
N MET A 123 -33.55 -10.59 10.17
CA MET A 123 -33.97 -11.92 10.59
C MET A 123 -33.57 -13.03 9.61
N ILE A 124 -33.57 -12.76 8.30
CA ILE A 124 -33.14 -13.76 7.30
C ILE A 124 -31.64 -14.06 7.37
N PRO A 125 -30.73 -13.06 7.45
CA PRO A 125 -29.32 -13.33 7.70
C PRO A 125 -29.07 -14.14 8.98
N LEU A 126 -29.79 -13.84 10.06
CA LEU A 126 -29.70 -14.55 11.34
C LEU A 126 -30.15 -16.02 11.21
N ALA A 127 -31.31 -16.27 10.60
CA ALA A 127 -31.83 -17.61 10.37
C ALA A 127 -30.88 -18.46 9.50
N CYS A 128 -30.37 -17.89 8.41
CA CYS A 128 -29.43 -18.57 7.54
C CYS A 128 -28.13 -18.96 8.26
N GLU A 129 -27.57 -18.08 9.10
CA GLU A 129 -26.34 -18.41 9.84
C GLU A 129 -26.57 -19.47 10.93
N ILE A 130 -27.75 -19.50 11.59
CA ILE A 130 -28.12 -20.59 12.51
C ILE A 130 -28.15 -21.94 11.80
N LEU A 131 -28.85 -22.01 10.67
CA LEU A 131 -28.96 -23.25 9.89
C LEU A 131 -27.60 -23.70 9.34
N LYS A 132 -26.72 -22.74 9.00
CA LYS A 132 -25.35 -22.99 8.56
C LYS A 132 -24.48 -23.55 9.69
N GLN A 133 -24.55 -22.99 10.89
CA GLN A 133 -23.87 -23.53 12.07
C GLN A 133 -24.33 -24.95 12.42
N LYS A 134 -25.61 -25.27 12.18
CA LYS A 134 -26.16 -26.62 12.34
C LYS A 134 -25.84 -27.56 11.16
N GLY A 135 -25.20 -27.09 10.09
CA GLY A 135 -24.87 -27.90 8.91
C GLY A 135 -26.07 -28.28 8.04
N VAL A 136 -27.21 -27.57 8.16
CA VAL A 136 -28.48 -27.90 7.48
C VAL A 136 -29.04 -26.78 6.60
N LEU A 137 -28.29 -25.69 6.38
CA LEU A 137 -28.72 -24.58 5.53
C LEU A 137 -28.98 -25.04 4.09
N ARG A 138 -30.18 -24.72 3.59
CA ARG A 138 -30.55 -24.81 2.17
C ARG A 138 -31.00 -23.41 1.73
N PRO A 139 -30.14 -22.60 1.06
CA PRO A 139 -30.46 -21.21 0.72
C PRO A 139 -31.80 -21.06 -0.03
N ASN A 140 -32.05 -21.96 -0.98
CA ASN A 140 -33.27 -22.00 -1.79
C ASN A 140 -34.56 -22.32 -1.00
N ALA A 141 -34.47 -22.60 0.30
CA ALA A 141 -35.62 -22.97 1.14
C ALA A 141 -35.92 -21.95 2.25
N VAL A 142 -35.24 -20.81 2.31
CA VAL A 142 -35.43 -19.78 3.35
C VAL A 142 -35.91 -18.47 2.70
N PHE A 143 -37.11 -18.03 3.07
CA PHE A 143 -37.79 -16.90 2.45
C PHE A 143 -38.15 -15.83 3.49
N GLY A 144 -37.67 -14.60 3.28
CA GLY A 144 -38.19 -13.41 3.95
C GLY A 144 -39.39 -12.86 3.20
N ILE A 145 -40.54 -12.81 3.87
CA ILE A 145 -41.80 -12.45 3.22
C ILE A 145 -41.90 -10.93 3.06
N THR A 146 -41.70 -10.45 1.83
CA THR A 146 -41.86 -9.02 1.43
C THR A 146 -43.14 -8.77 0.63
N THR A 147 -43.97 -9.80 0.45
CA THR A 147 -45.18 -9.80 -0.40
C THR A 147 -46.19 -8.71 -0.03
N LEU A 148 -46.19 -8.21 1.22
CA LEU A 148 -47.03 -7.09 1.65
C LEU A 148 -46.81 -5.83 0.80
N ASP A 149 -45.56 -5.56 0.45
CA ASP A 149 -45.18 -4.34 -0.26
C ASP A 149 -45.58 -4.44 -1.74
N GLY A 150 -45.54 -5.65 -2.32
CA GLY A 150 -46.14 -5.95 -3.63
C GLY A 150 -47.67 -5.87 -3.65
N VAL A 151 -48.36 -6.36 -2.61
CA VAL A 151 -49.83 -6.22 -2.49
C VAL A 151 -50.24 -4.74 -2.43
N ARG A 152 -49.46 -3.89 -1.75
CA ARG A 152 -49.66 -2.43 -1.73
C ARG A 152 -49.37 -1.78 -3.08
N ALA A 153 -48.24 -2.11 -3.70
CA ALA A 153 -47.86 -1.57 -5.00
C ALA A 153 -48.91 -1.90 -6.08
N ASN A 154 -49.43 -3.13 -6.07
CA ASN A 154 -50.56 -3.55 -6.91
C ASN A 154 -51.80 -2.67 -6.68
N ALA A 155 -52.23 -2.50 -5.43
CA ALA A 155 -53.45 -1.75 -5.10
C ALA A 155 -53.36 -0.26 -5.49
N PHE A 156 -52.25 0.41 -5.19
CA PHE A 156 -52.07 1.82 -5.55
C PHE A 156 -51.89 2.01 -7.06
N ALA A 157 -51.20 1.12 -7.77
CA ALA A 157 -51.12 1.18 -9.23
C ALA A 157 -52.50 0.93 -9.87
N ALA A 158 -53.27 -0.04 -9.38
CA ALA A 158 -54.60 -0.35 -9.90
C ALA A 158 -55.57 0.84 -9.83
N GLU A 159 -55.50 1.63 -8.75
CA GLU A 159 -56.26 2.88 -8.59
C GLU A 159 -55.92 3.91 -9.67
N VAL A 160 -54.63 4.11 -9.97
CA VAL A 160 -54.16 5.02 -11.04
C VAL A 160 -54.51 4.49 -12.44
N LEU A 161 -54.43 3.17 -12.63
CA LEU A 161 -54.68 2.49 -13.91
C LEU A 161 -56.17 2.28 -14.22
N GLY A 162 -57.07 2.44 -13.25
CA GLY A 162 -58.50 2.17 -13.40
C GLY A 162 -58.84 0.70 -13.63
N VAL A 163 -58.05 -0.23 -13.08
CA VAL A 163 -58.23 -1.70 -13.22
C VAL A 163 -58.40 -2.38 -11.86
N GLU A 164 -58.78 -3.65 -11.86
CA GLU A 164 -58.88 -4.45 -10.63
C GLU A 164 -57.49 -4.76 -10.04
N PRO A 165 -57.25 -4.60 -8.71
CA PRO A 165 -55.96 -4.87 -8.07
C PRO A 165 -55.40 -6.28 -8.27
N GLU A 166 -56.27 -7.27 -8.48
CA GLU A 166 -55.93 -8.65 -8.80
C GLU A 166 -55.30 -8.81 -10.19
N CYS A 167 -55.62 -7.92 -11.13
CA CYS A 167 -55.06 -7.90 -12.48
C CYS A 167 -53.69 -7.22 -12.56
N VAL A 168 -53.25 -6.53 -11.50
CA VAL A 168 -51.97 -5.83 -11.46
C VAL A 168 -50.89 -6.70 -10.80
N PHE A 169 -49.67 -6.63 -11.32
CA PHE A 169 -48.46 -7.17 -10.71
C PHE A 169 -47.31 -6.16 -10.84
N VAL A 170 -46.85 -5.62 -9.73
CA VAL A 170 -45.65 -4.77 -9.64
C VAL A 170 -44.55 -5.54 -8.91
N PRO A 171 -43.39 -5.81 -9.56
CA PRO A 171 -42.23 -6.36 -8.87
C PRO A 171 -41.75 -5.41 -7.78
N VAL A 172 -41.45 -5.92 -6.58
CA VAL A 172 -40.88 -5.12 -5.48
C VAL A 172 -39.56 -5.76 -5.04
N ILE A 173 -38.47 -5.02 -5.23
CA ILE A 173 -37.09 -5.48 -5.00
C ILE A 173 -36.45 -4.71 -3.83
N GLY A 174 -35.22 -5.10 -3.46
CA GLY A 174 -34.46 -4.46 -2.38
C GLY A 174 -34.62 -5.16 -1.03
N GLY A 175 -35.37 -4.58 -0.10
CA GLY A 175 -35.61 -5.06 1.25
C GLY A 175 -37.01 -4.70 1.78
N ASN A 176 -37.20 -4.75 3.10
CA ASN A 176 -38.50 -4.58 3.79
C ASN A 176 -38.53 -3.41 4.81
N SER A 177 -37.40 -2.72 5.02
CA SER A 177 -37.38 -1.40 5.69
C SER A 177 -37.86 -0.33 4.71
N GLU A 178 -38.53 0.72 5.19
CA GLU A 178 -39.11 1.83 4.38
C GLU A 178 -38.21 2.28 3.21
N LYS A 179 -36.97 2.71 3.51
CA LYS A 179 -35.99 3.17 2.51
C LYS A 179 -35.31 2.07 1.68
N THR A 180 -35.66 0.81 1.90
CA THR A 180 -35.12 -0.34 1.17
C THR A 180 -36.14 -0.98 0.22
N ILE A 181 -37.41 -0.55 0.27
CA ILE A 181 -38.48 -1.06 -0.60
C ILE A 181 -38.42 -0.32 -1.93
N VAL A 182 -38.25 -1.06 -3.04
CA VAL A 182 -38.13 -0.52 -4.40
C VAL A 182 -39.22 -1.14 -5.29
N PRO A 183 -40.38 -0.50 -5.45
CA PRO A 183 -41.37 -0.92 -6.44
C PRO A 183 -40.87 -0.59 -7.85
N VAL A 184 -40.92 -1.56 -8.75
CA VAL A 184 -40.45 -1.41 -10.14
C VAL A 184 -41.65 -1.27 -11.06
N TYR A 185 -42.23 -0.07 -11.09
CA TYR A 185 -43.42 0.24 -11.88
C TYR A 185 -43.17 0.16 -13.40
N SER A 186 -41.92 0.36 -13.86
CA SER A 186 -41.55 0.15 -15.28
C SER A 186 -41.69 -1.31 -15.73
N GLN A 187 -41.83 -2.24 -14.79
CA GLN A 187 -42.05 -3.68 -15.00
C GLN A 187 -43.44 -4.12 -14.52
N ALA A 188 -44.37 -3.18 -14.31
CA ALA A 188 -45.74 -3.49 -13.98
C ALA A 188 -46.42 -4.28 -15.12
N THR A 189 -47.28 -5.22 -14.75
CA THR A 189 -48.19 -5.93 -15.65
C THR A 189 -49.62 -5.66 -15.17
N PRO A 190 -50.53 -5.08 -15.98
CA PRO A 190 -50.29 -4.48 -17.29
C PRO A 190 -49.27 -3.32 -17.24
N TYR A 191 -48.60 -3.07 -18.36
CA TYR A 191 -47.65 -1.96 -18.50
C TYR A 191 -48.39 -0.62 -18.63
N SER A 192 -47.82 0.43 -18.03
CA SER A 192 -48.23 1.81 -18.22
C SER A 192 -47.05 2.76 -18.08
N ASP A 193 -47.13 3.89 -18.77
CA ASP A 193 -46.09 4.93 -18.77
C ASP A 193 -46.43 6.00 -17.72
N PHE A 194 -46.18 5.66 -16.45
CA PHE A 194 -46.44 6.56 -15.32
C PHE A 194 -45.57 7.81 -15.39
N THR A 195 -46.15 8.98 -15.14
CA THR A 195 -45.39 10.23 -15.02
C THR A 195 -44.48 10.20 -13.79
N LYS A 196 -43.44 11.06 -13.79
CA LYS A 196 -42.49 11.13 -12.67
C LYS A 196 -43.17 11.43 -11.33
N ASP A 197 -44.14 12.35 -11.31
CA ASP A 197 -44.86 12.73 -10.09
C ASP A 197 -45.75 11.59 -9.57
N GLU A 198 -46.34 10.79 -10.47
CA GLU A 198 -47.06 9.56 -10.12
C GLU A 198 -46.11 8.50 -9.58
N LEU A 199 -44.95 8.27 -10.19
CA LEU A 199 -43.93 7.34 -9.71
C LEU A 199 -43.43 7.70 -8.31
N GLU A 200 -43.14 8.99 -8.06
CA GLU A 200 -42.72 9.48 -6.75
C GLU A 200 -43.84 9.34 -5.71
N THR A 201 -45.08 9.63 -6.07
CA THR A 201 -46.26 9.49 -5.19
C THR A 201 -46.54 8.02 -4.85
N LEU A 202 -46.61 7.15 -5.86
CA LEU A 202 -46.84 5.70 -5.71
C LEU A 202 -45.75 5.04 -4.86
N THR A 203 -44.48 5.34 -5.15
CA THR A 203 -43.33 4.85 -4.36
C THR A 203 -43.43 5.30 -2.90
N THR A 204 -43.70 6.59 -2.67
CA THR A 204 -43.85 7.17 -1.33
C THR A 204 -45.00 6.52 -0.56
N ASN A 205 -46.13 6.25 -1.23
CA ASN A 205 -47.28 5.57 -0.64
C ASN A 205 -46.94 4.13 -0.22
N VAL A 206 -46.24 3.34 -1.06
CA VAL A 206 -45.82 1.98 -0.69
C VAL A 206 -44.85 2.00 0.50
N GLN A 207 -43.83 2.87 0.48
CA GLN A 207 -42.82 2.96 1.54
C GLN A 207 -43.43 3.40 2.89
N ASN A 208 -44.36 4.36 2.89
CA ASN A 208 -44.93 4.93 4.12
C ASN A 208 -46.21 4.24 4.63
N ALA A 209 -46.89 3.41 3.82
CA ALA A 209 -48.18 2.79 4.17
C ALA A 209 -48.19 2.02 5.51
N HIS A 210 -47.05 1.56 6.04
CA HIS A 210 -47.01 1.01 7.40
C HIS A 210 -47.15 2.10 8.47
N GLN A 211 -46.39 3.21 8.35
CA GLN A 211 -46.49 4.33 9.29
C GLN A 211 -47.89 4.95 9.27
N ASP A 212 -48.49 5.13 8.11
CA ASP A 212 -49.79 5.81 7.99
C ASP A 212 -50.92 5.00 8.63
N ILE A 213 -50.93 3.68 8.46
CA ILE A 213 -51.85 2.79 9.19
C ILE A 213 -51.61 2.88 10.71
N VAL A 214 -50.35 2.89 11.16
CA VAL A 214 -50.01 3.02 12.59
C VAL A 214 -50.43 4.38 13.19
N ARG A 215 -50.34 5.46 12.40
CA ARG A 215 -50.82 6.81 12.75
C ARG A 215 -52.35 6.81 12.87
N ILE A 216 -53.06 6.33 11.85
CA ILE A 216 -54.54 6.28 11.78
C ILE A 216 -55.12 5.42 12.90
N LYS A 217 -54.58 4.21 13.11
CA LYS A 217 -55.03 3.28 14.16
C LYS A 217 -54.52 3.59 15.57
N LYS A 218 -53.85 4.74 15.79
CA LYS A 218 -53.34 5.16 17.11
C LYS A 218 -52.47 4.09 17.80
N ARG A 219 -51.44 3.59 17.09
CA ARG A 219 -50.51 2.52 17.53
C ARG A 219 -51.06 1.09 17.40
N GLU A 220 -51.67 0.75 16.27
CA GLU A 220 -51.85 -0.64 15.85
C GLU A 220 -51.29 -0.86 14.44
N ALA A 221 -50.70 -2.03 14.19
CA ALA A 221 -50.08 -2.34 12.90
C ALA A 221 -51.10 -2.78 11.83
N SER A 222 -50.64 -2.87 10.58
CA SER A 222 -51.40 -3.49 9.49
C SER A 222 -51.39 -5.02 9.63
N THR A 223 -52.39 -5.58 10.30
CA THR A 223 -52.49 -7.01 10.61
C THR A 223 -53.11 -7.82 9.48
N LEU A 224 -54.24 -7.35 8.93
CA LEU A 224 -55.03 -8.07 7.93
C LEU A 224 -54.32 -8.19 6.57
N ALA A 225 -53.86 -7.08 6.00
CA ALA A 225 -53.15 -7.10 4.72
C ALA A 225 -51.82 -7.89 4.79
N TRP A 226 -51.17 -7.88 5.95
CA TRP A 226 -49.95 -8.66 6.17
C TRP A 226 -50.24 -10.16 6.21
N ALA A 227 -51.25 -10.58 6.98
CA ALA A 227 -51.73 -11.96 7.00
C ALA A 227 -52.16 -12.45 5.60
N PHE A 228 -52.86 -11.61 4.83
CA PHE A 228 -53.19 -11.90 3.44
C PHE A 228 -51.93 -12.09 2.57
N SER A 229 -50.95 -11.19 2.65
CA SER A 229 -49.72 -11.30 1.87
C SER A 229 -48.90 -12.56 2.21
N ILE A 230 -48.86 -12.96 3.48
CA ILE A 230 -48.21 -14.21 3.93
C ILE A 230 -48.99 -15.43 3.41
N SER A 231 -50.32 -15.38 3.46
CA SER A 231 -51.18 -16.45 2.91
C SER A 231 -50.96 -16.62 1.41
N ARG A 232 -50.95 -15.51 0.64
CA ARG A 232 -50.65 -15.50 -0.81
C ARG A 232 -49.33 -16.20 -1.09
N PHE A 233 -48.24 -15.81 -0.41
CA PHE A 233 -46.93 -16.40 -0.63
C PHE A 233 -46.88 -17.89 -0.25
N ILE A 234 -47.50 -18.28 0.87
CA ILE A 234 -47.60 -19.69 1.26
C ILE A 234 -48.41 -20.48 0.23
N ILE A 235 -49.50 -19.93 -0.30
CA ILE A 235 -50.30 -20.56 -1.36
C ILE A 235 -49.49 -20.68 -2.66
N SER A 236 -48.63 -19.72 -2.98
CA SER A 236 -47.69 -19.82 -4.11
C SER A 236 -46.64 -20.92 -3.89
N LEU A 237 -46.06 -21.06 -2.70
CA LEU A 237 -45.22 -22.22 -2.34
C LEU A 237 -45.99 -23.54 -2.39
N VAL A 238 -47.24 -23.57 -1.95
CA VAL A 238 -48.12 -24.75 -1.99
C VAL A 238 -48.34 -25.20 -3.43
N LYS A 239 -48.69 -24.28 -4.33
CA LYS A 239 -48.86 -24.54 -5.77
C LYS A 239 -47.57 -25.08 -6.41
N ALA A 240 -46.40 -24.53 -6.04
CA ALA A 240 -45.09 -24.96 -6.54
C ALA A 240 -44.69 -26.36 -6.05
N LEU A 241 -45.00 -26.69 -4.79
CA LEU A 241 -44.84 -28.03 -4.23
C LEU A 241 -45.79 -29.06 -4.86
N SER A 242 -46.93 -28.62 -5.41
CA SER A 242 -47.82 -29.43 -6.26
C SER A 242 -47.41 -29.47 -7.74
N SER A 243 -46.14 -29.16 -8.05
CA SER A 243 -45.56 -29.21 -9.41
C SER A 243 -46.24 -28.32 -10.46
N ARG A 244 -46.92 -27.23 -10.05
CA ARG A 244 -47.35 -26.19 -10.99
C ARG A 244 -46.17 -25.29 -11.34
N SER A 245 -45.98 -25.02 -12.63
CA SER A 245 -44.90 -24.17 -13.15
C SER A 245 -45.28 -22.70 -13.19
N ASN A 246 -44.30 -21.84 -13.53
CA ASN A 246 -44.47 -20.39 -13.78
C ASN A 246 -45.02 -19.57 -12.60
N ILE A 247 -44.73 -19.99 -11.36
CA ILE A 247 -45.09 -19.24 -10.15
C ILE A 247 -43.96 -18.29 -9.82
N VAL A 248 -44.19 -16.99 -9.98
CA VAL A 248 -43.23 -15.93 -9.66
C VAL A 248 -43.74 -15.13 -8.46
N GLU A 249 -42.90 -14.98 -7.44
CA GLU A 249 -43.15 -14.13 -6.27
C GLU A 249 -41.86 -13.39 -5.90
N CYS A 250 -41.99 -12.19 -5.32
CA CYS A 250 -40.84 -11.48 -4.75
C CYS A 250 -40.66 -11.88 -3.27
N ALA A 251 -39.42 -12.20 -2.87
CA ALA A 251 -39.08 -12.47 -1.47
C ALA A 251 -37.62 -12.09 -1.16
N TYR A 252 -37.36 -11.68 0.07
CA TYR A 252 -36.01 -11.35 0.56
C TYR A 252 -35.24 -12.63 0.90
N VAL A 253 -34.24 -12.96 0.09
CA VAL A 253 -33.51 -14.25 0.14
C VAL A 253 -32.00 -14.03 0.09
N MET A 254 -31.23 -15.06 0.43
CA MET A 254 -29.79 -15.07 0.16
C MET A 254 -29.56 -14.97 -1.35
N SER A 255 -28.75 -14.02 -1.79
CA SER A 255 -28.65 -13.61 -3.19
C SER A 255 -27.23 -13.16 -3.53
N ASP A 256 -26.83 -13.42 -4.78
CA ASP A 256 -25.58 -13.03 -5.43
C ASP A 256 -25.77 -11.94 -6.49
N GLN A 257 -27.01 -11.47 -6.68
CA GLN A 257 -27.41 -10.56 -7.76
C GLN A 257 -26.91 -9.11 -7.59
N HIS A 258 -26.23 -8.79 -6.49
CA HIS A 258 -25.56 -7.51 -6.28
C HIS A 258 -24.26 -7.69 -5.50
N ARG A 259 -23.19 -7.00 -5.90
CA ARG A 259 -21.82 -7.21 -5.35
C ARG A 259 -21.74 -6.95 -3.84
N ASP A 260 -22.41 -5.92 -3.36
CA ASP A 260 -22.19 -5.39 -2.00
C ASP A 260 -23.18 -5.92 -0.94
N VAL A 261 -24.22 -6.67 -1.33
CA VAL A 261 -25.23 -7.23 -0.40
C VAL A 261 -25.50 -8.70 -0.68
N LYS A 262 -25.42 -9.54 0.36
CA LYS A 262 -25.61 -11.02 0.26
C LYS A 262 -27.06 -11.47 0.37
N TYR A 263 -27.99 -10.53 0.53
CA TYR A 263 -29.41 -10.77 0.70
C TYR A 263 -30.19 -9.66 0.02
N LEU A 264 -31.14 -10.02 -0.84
CA LEU A 264 -31.88 -9.07 -1.67
C LEU A 264 -33.26 -9.63 -2.00
N ALA A 265 -34.28 -8.78 -1.97
CA ALA A 265 -35.59 -9.09 -2.54
C ALA A 265 -35.51 -8.95 -4.06
N THR A 266 -35.89 -10.02 -4.76
CA THR A 266 -35.87 -10.15 -6.22
C THR A 266 -37.04 -11.05 -6.65
N PRO A 267 -37.51 -11.02 -7.91
CA PRO A 267 -38.50 -11.96 -8.40
C PRO A 267 -37.91 -13.38 -8.48
N LEU A 268 -38.59 -14.36 -7.89
CA LEU A 268 -38.13 -15.74 -7.79
C LEU A 268 -39.13 -16.66 -8.50
N LEU A 269 -38.62 -17.52 -9.38
CA LEU A 269 -39.37 -18.67 -9.88
C LEU A 269 -39.38 -19.75 -8.79
N LEU A 270 -40.58 -20.11 -8.31
CA LEU A 270 -40.80 -21.11 -7.27
C LEU A 270 -41.09 -22.48 -7.88
N GLY A 271 -40.42 -23.51 -7.37
CA GLY A 271 -40.59 -24.91 -7.78
C GLY A 271 -40.65 -25.87 -6.60
N SER A 272 -40.68 -27.18 -6.89
CA SER A 272 -40.94 -28.25 -5.91
C SER A 272 -39.89 -28.44 -4.80
N ARG A 273 -38.79 -27.67 -4.82
CA ARG A 273 -37.73 -27.67 -3.80
C ARG A 273 -37.47 -26.28 -3.19
N GLY A 274 -38.33 -25.29 -3.46
CA GLY A 274 -38.15 -23.89 -3.06
C GLY A 274 -37.82 -23.02 -4.29
N ILE A 275 -36.78 -22.19 -4.19
CA ILE A 275 -36.30 -21.37 -5.33
C ILE A 275 -35.77 -22.30 -6.43
N GLU A 276 -36.39 -22.25 -7.61
CA GLU A 276 -35.93 -22.92 -8.82
C GLU A 276 -34.94 -22.02 -9.59
N ARG A 277 -35.28 -20.74 -9.73
CA ARG A 277 -34.40 -19.72 -10.34
C ARG A 277 -34.65 -18.35 -9.72
N ASN A 278 -33.58 -17.64 -9.35
CA ASN A 278 -33.66 -16.20 -9.10
C ASN A 278 -33.67 -15.49 -10.45
N LEU A 279 -34.64 -14.60 -10.71
CA LEU A 279 -34.78 -13.89 -11.98
C LEU A 279 -33.94 -12.61 -12.05
N GLY A 280 -33.25 -12.26 -10.97
CA GLY A 280 -32.32 -11.14 -10.89
C GLY A 280 -32.98 -9.79 -10.64
N ILE A 281 -32.23 -8.72 -10.86
CA ILE A 281 -32.74 -7.34 -10.84
C ILE A 281 -33.40 -7.08 -12.21
N PRO A 282 -34.69 -6.71 -12.27
CA PRO A 282 -35.36 -6.37 -13.53
C PRO A 282 -34.71 -5.16 -14.22
N ARG A 283 -35.12 -4.86 -15.47
CA ARG A 283 -34.69 -3.63 -16.14
C ARG A 283 -35.27 -2.43 -15.39
N LEU A 284 -34.42 -1.48 -15.01
CA LEU A 284 -34.79 -0.29 -14.23
C LEU A 284 -34.68 0.99 -15.10
N THR A 285 -35.51 1.97 -14.80
CA THR A 285 -35.39 3.36 -15.25
C THR A 285 -34.38 4.15 -14.41
N GLU A 286 -33.95 5.34 -14.84
CA GLU A 286 -33.02 6.18 -14.07
C GLU A 286 -33.54 6.49 -12.65
N TYR A 287 -34.84 6.76 -12.51
CA TYR A 287 -35.49 6.96 -11.21
C TYR A 287 -35.40 5.72 -10.32
N GLU A 288 -35.72 4.55 -10.87
CA GLU A 288 -35.66 3.27 -10.15
C GLU A 288 -34.21 2.86 -9.80
N ILE A 289 -33.22 3.23 -10.63
CA ILE A 289 -31.78 3.04 -10.32
C ILE A 289 -31.39 3.89 -9.12
N CYS A 290 -31.69 5.20 -9.11
CA CYS A 290 -31.38 6.06 -7.95
C CYS A 290 -32.07 5.57 -6.67
N LEU A 291 -33.30 5.09 -6.78
CA LEU A 291 -34.05 4.49 -5.67
C LEU A 291 -33.40 3.17 -5.19
N PHE A 292 -32.95 2.33 -6.12
CA PHE A 292 -32.27 1.07 -5.84
C PHE A 292 -30.91 1.26 -5.19
N ASP A 293 -30.06 2.17 -5.69
CA ASP A 293 -28.74 2.46 -5.09
C ASP A 293 -28.88 2.98 -3.65
N SER A 294 -29.84 3.87 -3.43
CA SER A 294 -30.22 4.35 -2.08
C SER A 294 -30.66 3.19 -1.18
N ALA A 295 -31.51 2.29 -1.69
CA ALA A 295 -31.95 1.09 -0.99
C ALA A 295 -30.78 0.14 -0.66
N ILE A 296 -29.83 -0.07 -1.56
CA ILE A 296 -28.63 -0.88 -1.34
C ILE A 296 -27.75 -0.27 -0.23
N CYS A 297 -27.52 1.04 -0.24
CA CYS A 297 -26.79 1.72 0.84
C CYS A 297 -27.46 1.55 2.20
N HIS A 298 -28.79 1.69 2.26
CA HIS A 298 -29.56 1.47 3.48
C HIS A 298 -29.59 0.00 3.92
N LEU A 299 -29.66 -0.94 2.98
CA LEU A 299 -29.69 -2.37 3.24
C LEU A 299 -28.34 -2.88 3.79
N ALA A 300 -27.23 -2.41 3.21
CA ALA A 300 -25.88 -2.66 3.74
C ALA A 300 -25.72 -2.11 5.17
N HIS A 301 -26.33 -0.96 5.46
CA HIS A 301 -26.36 -0.38 6.81
C HIS A 301 -27.23 -1.19 7.79
N ASP A 302 -28.40 -1.67 7.39
CA ASP A 302 -29.29 -2.50 8.22
C ASP A 302 -28.65 -3.86 8.55
N ILE A 303 -28.02 -4.51 7.56
CA ILE A 303 -27.23 -5.74 7.77
C ILE A 303 -26.06 -5.46 8.74
N LYS A 304 -25.33 -4.35 8.54
CA LYS A 304 -24.22 -3.95 9.41
C LYS A 304 -24.68 -3.58 10.83
N GLN A 305 -25.85 -2.97 11.00
CA GLN A 305 -26.46 -2.72 12.32
C GLN A 305 -26.77 -4.04 13.01
N ALA A 306 -27.34 -5.03 12.31
CA ALA A 306 -27.61 -6.33 12.89
C ALA A 306 -26.33 -7.01 13.39
N SER A 307 -25.25 -6.93 12.62
CA SER A 307 -23.91 -7.42 12.97
C SER A 307 -23.15 -6.58 14.00
N SER A 308 -23.69 -5.47 14.51
CA SER A 308 -22.95 -4.57 15.43
C SER A 308 -23.73 -4.07 16.65
N ARG A 309 -25.06 -4.21 16.70
CA ARG A 309 -25.90 -3.78 17.83
C ARG A 309 -26.26 -4.92 18.79
N GLY A 310 -26.58 -6.10 18.28
CA GLY A 310 -27.05 -7.24 19.09
C GLY A 310 -25.94 -7.93 19.89
N ILE A 311 -25.40 -7.30 20.93
CA ILE A 311 -24.24 -7.79 21.70
C ILE A 311 -24.41 -9.24 22.19
N SER A 312 -25.59 -9.65 22.63
CA SER A 312 -25.86 -11.04 23.07
C SER A 312 -25.92 -12.05 21.93
N VAL A 313 -26.36 -11.63 20.74
CA VAL A 313 -26.46 -12.46 19.53
C VAL A 313 -25.06 -12.63 18.93
N ILE A 314 -24.34 -11.53 18.73
CA ILE A 314 -22.94 -11.48 18.25
C ILE A 314 -22.03 -12.34 19.14
N GLN A 315 -22.17 -12.22 20.47
CA GLN A 315 -21.44 -13.04 21.45
C GLN A 315 -21.79 -14.53 21.41
N PHE A 316 -23.01 -14.88 21.00
CA PHE A 316 -23.45 -16.26 20.89
C PHE A 316 -22.96 -16.93 19.59
N PHE A 317 -22.98 -16.24 18.45
CA PHE A 317 -22.46 -16.78 17.18
C PHE A 317 -20.92 -16.74 17.06
N GLU A 318 -20.22 -16.17 18.05
CA GLU A 318 -18.78 -15.94 18.01
C GLU A 318 -18.37 -15.15 16.73
N LEU A 319 -19.13 -14.10 16.35
CA LEU A 319 -18.90 -13.30 15.13
C LEU A 319 -18.47 -11.84 15.43
N SER A 320 -17.84 -11.18 14.46
CA SER A 320 -17.60 -9.74 14.46
C SER A 320 -17.75 -9.14 13.05
N HIS A 321 -17.57 -7.83 12.92
CA HIS A 321 -17.52 -7.17 11.61
C HIS A 321 -16.38 -7.69 10.71
N LEU A 322 -15.32 -8.30 11.27
CA LEU A 322 -14.24 -8.94 10.50
C LEU A 322 -14.63 -10.32 9.96
N SER A 323 -15.64 -10.98 10.54
CA SER A 323 -16.13 -12.28 10.07
C SER A 323 -16.76 -12.20 8.66
N PHE A 324 -17.15 -11.00 8.21
CA PHE A 324 -17.84 -10.78 6.93
C PHE A 324 -16.94 -10.27 5.81
N ILE A 325 -15.68 -9.91 6.10
CA ILE A 325 -14.71 -9.41 5.11
C ILE A 325 -14.02 -10.61 4.46
N HIS A 326 -14.34 -10.86 3.19
CA HIS A 326 -13.83 -12.00 2.43
C HIS A 326 -12.30 -12.00 2.30
N ASP A 327 -11.72 -10.85 1.98
CA ASP A 327 -10.28 -10.67 1.76
C ASP A 327 -9.41 -10.95 2.99
N LEU A 328 -10.00 -10.98 4.19
CA LEU A 328 -9.33 -11.40 5.43
C LEU A 328 -9.38 -12.92 5.65
N GLY A 329 -9.84 -13.69 4.66
CA GLY A 329 -9.83 -15.14 4.67
C GLY A 329 -10.87 -15.76 5.59
N PHE A 330 -10.62 -17.01 5.96
CA PHE A 330 -11.57 -17.82 6.71
C PHE A 330 -11.96 -17.20 8.07
N LYS A 331 -13.14 -17.57 8.57
CA LYS A 331 -13.60 -17.18 9.92
C LYS A 331 -13.04 -18.16 10.95
N GLY A 332 -11.80 -17.90 11.37
CA GLY A 332 -11.21 -18.54 12.55
C GLY A 332 -12.01 -18.27 13.83
N GLN A 333 -11.53 -18.80 14.96
CA GLN A 333 -12.25 -18.62 16.23
C GLN A 333 -12.26 -17.14 16.65
N GLU A 334 -13.42 -16.65 17.08
CA GLU A 334 -13.58 -15.31 17.67
C GLU A 334 -14.40 -15.41 18.98
N GLY A 335 -14.36 -14.39 19.84
CA GLY A 335 -15.20 -14.37 21.03
C GLY A 335 -14.66 -13.54 22.20
N MET A 336 -15.46 -13.44 23.25
CA MET A 336 -15.11 -12.67 24.45
C MET A 336 -14.07 -13.38 25.33
N VAL A 337 -12.99 -12.68 25.64
CA VAL A 337 -11.93 -13.11 26.56
C VAL A 337 -11.54 -11.98 27.52
N LYS A 338 -10.97 -12.32 28.68
CA LYS A 338 -10.32 -11.33 29.55
C LYS A 338 -8.85 -11.20 29.16
N LYS A 339 -8.44 -10.04 28.66
CA LYS A 339 -7.04 -9.73 28.37
C LYS A 339 -6.36 -9.10 29.59
N ARG A 340 -5.19 -9.61 30.00
CA ARG A 340 -4.33 -8.94 30.99
C ARG A 340 -3.81 -7.63 30.41
N LEU A 341 -3.95 -6.53 31.14
CA LEU A 341 -3.27 -5.27 30.82
C LEU A 341 -1.76 -5.46 31.05
N GLY A 342 -0.94 -4.93 30.15
CA GLY A 342 0.48 -5.23 30.10
C GLY A 342 1.29 -4.36 31.06
N ASN A 343 1.59 -4.89 32.25
CA ASN A 343 2.65 -4.35 33.10
C ASN A 343 3.97 -4.44 32.32
N SER A 344 4.58 -3.30 32.00
CA SER A 344 5.78 -3.20 31.17
C SER A 344 7.04 -3.50 31.96
N GLY A 345 7.35 -4.79 32.16
CA GLY A 345 8.65 -5.30 32.66
C GLY A 345 8.97 -5.04 34.14
N GLU A 346 8.59 -3.89 34.68
CA GLU A 346 8.80 -3.55 36.09
C GLU A 346 7.83 -4.32 36.99
N GLY A 347 8.39 -4.99 38.01
CA GLY A 347 7.62 -5.69 39.04
C GLY A 347 6.71 -4.75 39.84
N CYS A 348 5.84 -5.33 40.67
CA CYS A 348 4.83 -4.56 41.38
C CYS A 348 5.42 -3.45 42.27
N LYS A 349 5.24 -2.19 41.88
CA LYS A 349 5.69 -0.99 42.62
C LYS A 349 5.02 -0.80 44.00
N PHE A 350 4.06 -1.66 44.36
CA PHE A 350 3.33 -1.57 45.63
C PHE A 350 4.13 -2.07 46.85
N MET A 351 5.17 -2.90 46.66
CA MET A 351 6.06 -3.33 47.76
C MET A 351 7.52 -3.48 47.32
N GLY A 352 8.29 -2.38 47.40
CA GLY A 352 9.74 -2.37 47.21
C GLY A 352 10.56 -2.98 48.37
N LEU A 353 10.02 -4.00 49.05
CA LEU A 353 10.56 -4.57 50.30
C LEU A 353 10.87 -6.08 50.24
N PHE A 354 10.57 -6.76 49.13
CA PHE A 354 10.84 -8.20 48.95
C PHE A 354 11.74 -8.47 47.75
N THR A 355 13.03 -8.17 47.90
CA THR A 355 14.11 -8.59 46.98
C THR A 355 14.79 -9.91 47.38
N GLY A 356 14.42 -10.49 48.53
CA GLY A 356 14.86 -11.83 48.97
C GLY A 356 13.91 -12.96 48.56
N ASP A 357 14.40 -14.20 48.61
CA ASP A 357 13.77 -15.44 48.11
C ASP A 357 12.35 -15.70 48.64
N CYS A 358 11.36 -15.11 47.99
CA CYS A 358 9.95 -15.38 48.23
C CYS A 358 9.50 -16.58 47.37
N CYS A 359 8.85 -17.57 47.98
CA CYS A 359 8.39 -18.76 47.26
C CYS A 359 7.45 -18.38 46.10
N LEU A 360 7.37 -19.20 45.04
CA LEU A 360 6.55 -18.91 43.84
C LEU A 360 5.13 -18.46 44.22
N ARG A 361 4.53 -19.07 45.25
CA ARG A 361 3.19 -18.76 45.77
C ARG A 361 3.01 -17.28 46.17
N CYS A 362 3.99 -16.66 46.80
CA CYS A 362 3.94 -15.24 47.18
C CYS A 362 4.08 -14.33 45.96
N LYS A 363 4.97 -14.70 45.02
CA LYS A 363 5.16 -13.98 43.74
C LYS A 363 3.88 -14.02 42.89
N HIS A 364 3.16 -15.15 42.89
CA HIS A 364 1.84 -15.29 42.26
C HIS A 364 0.75 -14.46 42.96
N LEU A 365 0.67 -14.49 44.30
CA LEU A 365 -0.35 -13.73 45.03
C LEU A 365 -0.22 -12.22 44.76
N CYS A 366 1.01 -11.70 44.77
CA CYS A 366 1.26 -10.30 44.46
C CYS A 366 0.91 -9.97 43.00
N ASN A 367 1.40 -10.74 42.02
CA ASN A 367 1.17 -10.44 40.60
C ASN A 367 -0.29 -10.62 40.16
N ASP A 368 -0.97 -11.71 40.55
CA ASP A 368 -2.30 -12.02 40.00
C ASP A 368 -3.46 -11.43 40.81
N VAL A 369 -3.35 -11.32 42.16
CA VAL A 369 -4.45 -10.86 43.04
C VAL A 369 -4.37 -9.37 43.36
N LEU A 370 -3.16 -8.81 43.54
CA LEU A 370 -2.97 -7.42 43.95
C LEU A 370 -2.51 -6.50 42.80
N CYS A 371 -1.69 -7.01 41.88
CA CYS A 371 -0.95 -6.19 40.91
C CYS A 371 -1.28 -6.47 39.42
N SER A 372 -2.41 -7.16 39.12
CA SER A 372 -2.92 -7.32 37.75
C SER A 372 -4.20 -6.53 37.52
N THR A 373 -4.39 -6.03 36.29
CA THR A 373 -5.69 -5.53 35.82
C THR A 373 -6.12 -6.29 34.56
N TRP A 374 -7.40 -6.66 34.51
CA TRP A 374 -8.01 -7.41 33.42
C TRP A 374 -9.01 -6.56 32.66
N SER A 375 -9.09 -6.75 31.35
CA SER A 375 -9.99 -5.99 30.48
C SER A 375 -10.70 -6.90 29.49
N ASP A 376 -12.01 -6.76 29.37
CA ASP A 376 -12.81 -7.55 28.45
C ASP A 376 -12.51 -7.14 27.00
N ARG A 377 -12.26 -8.13 26.14
CA ARG A 377 -11.87 -7.96 24.75
C ARG A 377 -12.56 -9.00 23.89
N TRP A 378 -12.97 -8.58 22.69
CA TRP A 378 -13.39 -9.51 21.66
C TRP A 378 -12.15 -9.98 20.90
N PHE A 379 -11.67 -11.19 21.17
CA PHE A 379 -10.50 -11.76 20.51
C PHE A 379 -10.91 -12.41 19.18
N PHE A 380 -10.05 -12.34 18.17
CA PHE A 380 -10.30 -12.95 16.86
C PHE A 380 -9.02 -13.58 16.30
N ILE A 381 -9.20 -14.62 15.48
CA ILE A 381 -8.13 -15.28 14.73
C ILE A 381 -8.53 -15.26 13.24
N LYS A 382 -7.57 -14.90 12.39
CA LYS A 382 -7.63 -14.89 10.92
C LYS A 382 -6.37 -15.57 10.37
N ASP A 383 -6.40 -15.87 9.07
CA ASP A 383 -5.46 -16.75 8.38
C ASP A 383 -3.97 -16.39 8.57
N GLN A 384 -3.63 -15.12 8.81
CA GLN A 384 -2.26 -14.63 9.03
C GLN A 384 -2.08 -13.80 10.30
N CYS A 385 -3.15 -13.53 11.05
CA CYS A 385 -3.08 -12.66 12.21
C CYS A 385 -4.15 -12.99 13.25
N PHE A 386 -3.89 -12.61 14.49
CA PHE A 386 -4.87 -12.60 15.56
C PHE A 386 -4.86 -11.24 16.23
N GLY A 387 -5.92 -10.90 16.93
CA GLY A 387 -6.07 -9.57 17.49
C GLY A 387 -7.24 -9.45 18.43
N TYR A 388 -7.53 -8.22 18.82
CA TYR A 388 -8.71 -7.95 19.62
C TYR A 388 -9.41 -6.66 19.24
N ILE A 389 -10.74 -6.71 19.30
CA ILE A 389 -11.68 -5.61 19.13
C ILE A 389 -12.16 -5.15 20.51
N HIS A 390 -12.39 -3.85 20.66
CA HIS A 390 -12.96 -3.26 21.85
C HIS A 390 -14.49 -3.47 21.86
N PRO A 391 -15.06 -4.22 22.82
CA PRO A 391 -16.41 -4.78 22.70
C PRO A 391 -17.52 -3.71 22.66
N LYS A 392 -17.33 -2.56 23.32
CA LYS A 392 -18.33 -1.47 23.34
C LYS A 392 -18.32 -0.57 22.10
N THR A 393 -17.25 -0.59 21.30
CA THR A 393 -17.07 0.38 20.19
C THR A 393 -16.81 -0.26 18.84
N GLY A 394 -16.65 -1.59 18.77
CA GLY A 394 -16.32 -2.30 17.55
C GLY A 394 -14.92 -1.98 16.97
N ARG A 395 -14.12 -1.13 17.62
CA ARG A 395 -12.80 -0.71 17.11
C ARG A 395 -11.74 -1.79 17.32
N ILE A 396 -10.92 -2.05 16.32
CA ILE A 396 -9.72 -2.89 16.46
C ILE A 396 -8.76 -2.23 17.45
N GLY A 397 -8.39 -2.96 18.49
CA GLY A 397 -7.50 -2.50 19.58
C GLY A 397 -6.06 -2.97 19.44
N ASN A 398 -5.78 -4.02 18.66
CA ASN A 398 -4.45 -4.42 18.16
C ASN A 398 -4.59 -5.51 17.10
N VAL A 399 -3.60 -5.64 16.22
CA VAL A 399 -3.40 -6.74 15.26
C VAL A 399 -1.99 -7.29 15.47
N ILE A 400 -1.87 -8.61 15.54
CA ILE A 400 -0.63 -9.34 15.80
C ILE A 400 -0.50 -10.39 14.70
N LEU A 401 0.59 -10.33 13.94
CA LEU A 401 0.85 -11.28 12.86
C LEU A 401 1.41 -12.58 13.46
N PHE A 402 1.09 -13.74 12.87
CA PHE A 402 1.83 -14.96 13.14
C PHE A 402 3.24 -14.82 12.55
N ASP A 403 4.28 -15.09 13.35
CA ASP A 403 5.69 -15.07 12.95
C ASP A 403 6.44 -16.30 13.51
N GLN A 404 7.73 -16.45 13.19
CA GLN A 404 8.55 -17.61 13.60
C GLN A 404 8.75 -17.70 15.12
N GLY A 405 8.47 -16.63 15.86
CA GLY A 405 8.40 -16.63 17.32
C GLY A 405 7.05 -17.08 17.90
N PHE A 406 6.14 -17.61 17.05
CA PHE A 406 4.81 -18.00 17.49
C PHE A 406 4.84 -19.20 18.44
N GLU A 407 4.54 -18.94 19.71
CA GLU A 407 4.31 -19.97 20.72
C GLU A 407 2.97 -19.77 21.43
N VAL A 408 2.34 -20.87 21.86
CA VAL A 408 1.13 -20.82 22.68
C VAL A 408 1.12 -21.89 23.77
N SER A 409 0.94 -21.44 25.02
CA SER A 409 1.01 -22.25 26.24
C SER A 409 -0.14 -21.94 27.22
N SER A 410 -0.36 -22.83 28.19
CA SER A 410 -1.36 -22.61 29.25
C SER A 410 -1.04 -23.36 30.54
N GLY A 411 -1.70 -22.97 31.62
CA GLY A 411 -1.75 -23.69 32.88
C GLY A 411 -0.92 -23.07 34.01
N LEU A 412 -1.13 -23.61 35.21
CA LEU A 412 -0.64 -23.02 36.46
C LEU A 412 0.88 -22.86 36.50
N ARG A 413 1.64 -23.87 36.06
CA ARG A 413 3.11 -23.84 36.08
C ARG A 413 3.72 -22.78 35.16
N ALA A 414 3.08 -22.52 34.02
CA ALA A 414 3.57 -21.53 33.05
C ALA A 414 3.13 -20.10 33.41
N LEU A 415 1.89 -19.93 33.92
CA LEU A 415 1.22 -18.62 33.96
C LEU A 415 0.71 -18.17 35.33
N GLY A 416 0.78 -19.00 36.37
CA GLY A 416 0.07 -18.76 37.64
C GLY A 416 -1.46 -18.95 37.56
N LEU A 417 -2.00 -19.16 36.36
CA LEU A 417 -3.44 -19.16 36.08
C LEU A 417 -3.93 -20.53 35.60
N HIS A 418 -4.93 -21.10 36.28
CA HIS A 418 -5.57 -22.35 35.87
C HIS A 418 -6.35 -22.26 34.55
N THR A 419 -6.70 -21.06 34.11
CA THR A 419 -7.47 -20.78 32.88
C THR A 419 -6.83 -19.69 32.00
N GLY A 420 -5.53 -19.44 32.20
CA GLY A 420 -4.74 -18.56 31.35
C GLY A 420 -4.24 -19.27 30.09
N VAL A 421 -4.19 -18.52 28.99
CA VAL A 421 -3.46 -18.86 27.76
C VAL A 421 -2.48 -17.71 27.50
N GLN A 422 -1.21 -18.05 27.28
CA GLN A 422 -0.20 -17.12 26.80
C GLN A 422 0.11 -17.41 25.34
N ILE A 423 0.21 -16.33 24.58
CA ILE A 423 0.56 -16.33 23.17
C ILE A 423 1.79 -15.43 23.04
N SER A 424 2.87 -15.95 22.51
CA SER A 424 4.09 -15.20 22.18
C SER A 424 4.23 -15.13 20.66
N THR A 425 4.79 -14.04 20.17
CA THR A 425 5.36 -13.82 18.83
C THR A 425 6.59 -12.94 19.02
N TYR A 426 7.46 -12.80 18.02
CA TYR A 426 8.61 -11.89 18.12
C TYR A 426 8.18 -10.46 18.49
N THR A 427 7.01 -10.02 18.02
CA THR A 427 6.49 -8.67 18.31
C THR A 427 5.65 -8.56 19.58
N ARG A 428 4.95 -9.61 20.05
CA ARG A 428 3.98 -9.49 21.15
C ARG A 428 3.89 -10.72 22.05
N GLN A 429 3.98 -10.49 23.36
CA GLN A 429 3.53 -11.42 24.39
C GLN A 429 2.14 -10.99 24.90
N LEU A 430 1.19 -11.91 24.87
CA LEU A 430 -0.22 -11.69 25.20
C LEU A 430 -0.69 -12.76 26.19
N VAL A 431 -1.30 -12.34 27.30
CA VAL A 431 -1.99 -13.25 28.22
C VAL A 431 -3.49 -12.96 28.21
N ILE A 432 -4.27 -14.00 27.86
CA ILE A 432 -5.72 -14.01 27.95
C ILE A 432 -6.17 -15.04 28.99
N ASN A 433 -7.33 -14.79 29.61
CA ASN A 433 -7.95 -15.68 30.57
C ASN A 433 -9.36 -16.04 30.08
N CYS A 434 -9.64 -17.33 30.03
CA CYS A 434 -10.93 -17.88 29.57
C CYS A 434 -11.78 -18.31 30.77
N TRP A 435 -13.10 -18.38 30.63
CA TRP A 435 -13.97 -18.75 31.76
C TRP A 435 -13.88 -20.24 32.18
N THR A 436 -13.34 -21.12 31.34
CA THR A 436 -13.12 -22.55 31.65
C THR A 436 -11.82 -23.10 31.07
N ARG A 437 -11.26 -24.15 31.71
CA ARG A 437 -10.17 -24.98 31.16
C ARG A 437 -10.50 -25.65 29.82
N ARG A 438 -11.79 -25.79 29.50
CA ARG A 438 -12.24 -26.28 28.19
C ARG A 438 -12.04 -25.21 27.12
N LYS A 439 -12.54 -23.99 27.32
CA LYS A 439 -12.34 -22.87 26.40
C LYS A 439 -10.87 -22.52 26.20
N CYS A 440 -10.01 -22.67 27.22
CA CYS A 440 -8.54 -22.54 27.05
C CYS A 440 -8.00 -23.52 26.00
N ARG A 441 -8.39 -24.80 26.09
CA ARG A 441 -7.97 -25.84 25.13
C ARG A 441 -8.57 -25.65 23.74
N GLU A 442 -9.78 -25.10 23.63
CA GLU A 442 -10.38 -24.71 22.35
C GLU A 442 -9.56 -23.60 21.68
N TRP A 443 -9.28 -22.49 22.39
CA TRP A 443 -8.46 -21.39 21.87
C TRP A 443 -7.05 -21.81 21.46
N ILE A 444 -6.37 -22.64 22.28
CA ILE A 444 -5.04 -23.16 21.95
C ILE A 444 -5.09 -24.04 20.70
N ARG A 445 -6.12 -24.88 20.55
CA ARG A 445 -6.29 -25.69 19.34
C ARG A 445 -6.47 -24.79 18.12
N ALA A 446 -7.40 -23.84 18.16
CA ALA A 446 -7.67 -22.94 17.04
C ALA A 446 -6.42 -22.13 16.63
N LEU A 447 -5.67 -21.60 17.61
CA LEU A 447 -4.41 -20.89 17.35
C LEU A 447 -3.35 -21.80 16.70
N LYS A 448 -3.17 -23.04 17.20
CA LYS A 448 -2.21 -24.00 16.63
C LYS A 448 -2.64 -24.51 15.26
N GLU A 449 -3.94 -24.70 15.04
CA GLU A 449 -4.53 -25.15 13.78
C GLU A 449 -4.34 -24.08 12.70
N VAL A 450 -4.63 -22.81 13.01
CA VAL A 450 -4.37 -21.70 12.08
C VAL A 450 -2.88 -21.51 11.83
N ALA A 451 -2.03 -21.60 12.86
CA ALA A 451 -0.58 -21.55 12.70
C ALA A 451 -0.04 -22.67 11.80
N HIS A 452 -0.54 -23.90 11.95
CA HIS A 452 -0.05 -25.06 11.19
C HIS A 452 -0.59 -25.15 9.76
N ASN A 453 -1.80 -24.63 9.51
CA ASN A 453 -2.48 -24.76 8.23
C ASN A 453 -2.39 -23.47 7.39
N GLN A 454 -2.96 -22.35 7.87
CA GLN A 454 -3.06 -21.11 7.08
C GLN A 454 -1.84 -20.19 7.21
N ALA A 455 -1.29 -20.04 8.43
CA ALA A 455 -0.18 -19.12 8.69
C ALA A 455 1.21 -19.80 8.59
N ARG A 456 1.25 -21.06 8.15
CA ARG A 456 2.44 -21.93 8.19
C ARG A 456 3.68 -21.28 7.61
N ASP A 457 3.52 -20.64 6.45
CA ASP A 457 4.53 -19.88 5.71
C ASP A 457 5.29 -18.86 6.56
N PHE A 458 4.67 -18.32 7.62
CA PHE A 458 5.24 -17.30 8.48
C PHE A 458 5.65 -17.83 9.86
N THR A 459 5.20 -19.02 10.26
CA THR A 459 5.57 -19.64 11.55
C THR A 459 6.71 -20.66 11.44
N GLN A 460 7.00 -21.17 10.24
CA GLN A 460 8.14 -22.05 9.98
C GLN A 460 9.38 -21.24 9.56
N TYR A 461 10.57 -21.81 9.77
CA TYR A 461 11.80 -21.26 9.20
C TYR A 461 11.79 -21.41 7.67
N ASN A 462 12.01 -20.29 6.96
CA ASN A 462 12.13 -20.27 5.51
C ASN A 462 13.61 -20.20 5.07
N GLN A 463 13.85 -20.42 3.77
CA GLN A 463 15.19 -20.31 3.19
C GLN A 463 15.79 -18.92 3.43
N ARG A 464 17.12 -18.85 3.62
CA ARG A 464 17.86 -17.62 3.99
C ARG A 464 17.36 -16.95 5.29
N HIS A 465 16.65 -17.68 6.14
CA HIS A 465 16.04 -17.16 7.39
C HIS A 465 15.10 -15.96 7.21
N SER A 466 14.48 -15.82 6.02
CA SER A 466 13.47 -14.77 5.79
C SER A 466 12.17 -15.05 6.54
N PHE A 467 11.44 -14.00 6.90
CA PHE A 467 10.04 -14.09 7.33
C PHE A 467 9.12 -14.65 6.24
N ALA A 468 9.47 -14.50 4.96
CA ALA A 468 8.67 -14.89 3.81
C ALA A 468 9.18 -16.19 3.18
N PRO A 469 8.28 -17.08 2.71
CA PRO A 469 8.66 -18.26 1.94
C PRO A 469 9.06 -17.87 0.51
N VAL A 470 9.65 -18.83 -0.20
CA VAL A 470 9.85 -18.73 -1.65
C VAL A 470 8.49 -18.85 -2.36
N ARG A 471 8.17 -17.91 -3.23
CA ARG A 471 6.95 -17.90 -4.06
C ARG A 471 7.31 -18.30 -5.49
N ASN A 472 6.62 -19.30 -6.03
CA ASN A 472 6.82 -19.77 -7.39
C ASN A 472 5.82 -19.14 -8.36
N SER A 473 6.23 -18.98 -9.61
CA SER A 473 5.41 -18.55 -10.73
C SER A 473 4.75 -17.18 -10.51
N ILE A 474 5.60 -16.22 -10.15
CA ILE A 474 5.24 -14.83 -9.88
C ILE A 474 5.61 -13.98 -11.09
N ASN A 475 4.71 -13.09 -11.49
CA ASN A 475 5.04 -12.04 -12.44
C ASN A 475 5.93 -10.98 -11.75
N ALA A 476 7.13 -10.80 -12.28
CA ALA A 476 8.03 -9.72 -11.89
C ALA A 476 8.46 -8.87 -13.10
N THR A 477 8.73 -7.60 -12.85
CA THR A 477 9.23 -6.64 -13.84
C THR A 477 10.39 -5.86 -13.20
N TRP A 478 11.50 -5.69 -13.92
CA TRP A 478 12.58 -4.79 -13.52
C TRP A 478 12.42 -3.41 -14.16
N PHE A 479 12.99 -2.39 -13.53
CA PHE A 479 13.09 -1.03 -14.04
C PHE A 479 14.52 -0.55 -13.84
N VAL A 480 15.14 -0.09 -14.93
CA VAL A 480 16.33 0.76 -14.90
C VAL A 480 15.83 2.21 -14.88
N ASP A 481 16.40 3.01 -13.99
CA ASP A 481 16.11 4.43 -13.76
C ASP A 481 14.69 4.78 -13.28
N GLY A 482 14.55 6.05 -12.88
CA GLY A 482 13.32 6.61 -12.33
C GLY A 482 12.18 6.74 -13.33
N ALA A 483 12.45 6.94 -14.63
CA ALA A 483 11.41 7.23 -15.62
C ALA A 483 10.42 6.07 -15.80
N GLY A 484 10.91 4.87 -16.08
CA GLY A 484 10.07 3.68 -16.23
C GLY A 484 9.38 3.30 -14.91
N TYR A 485 10.13 3.36 -13.80
CA TYR A 485 9.63 3.06 -12.46
C TYR A 485 8.48 3.99 -12.03
N MET A 486 8.70 5.31 -12.04
CA MET A 486 7.70 6.27 -11.59
C MET A 486 6.47 6.29 -12.50
N SER A 487 6.63 6.05 -13.80
CA SER A 487 5.51 5.90 -14.73
C SER A 487 4.63 4.70 -14.38
N ALA A 488 5.23 3.52 -14.12
CA ALA A 488 4.51 2.33 -13.69
C ALA A 488 3.85 2.49 -12.30
N VAL A 489 4.51 3.18 -11.36
CA VAL A 489 3.94 3.57 -10.07
C VAL A 489 2.71 4.47 -10.25
N ALA A 490 2.77 5.45 -11.15
CA ALA A 490 1.65 6.36 -11.43
C ALA A 490 0.40 5.62 -11.95
N ASP A 491 0.60 4.64 -12.83
CA ASP A 491 -0.50 3.81 -13.34
C ASP A 491 -1.08 2.90 -12.25
N ALA A 492 -0.24 2.33 -11.39
CA ALA A 492 -0.69 1.53 -10.26
C ALA A 492 -1.48 2.34 -9.23
N LEU A 493 -0.98 3.51 -8.82
CA LEU A 493 -1.68 4.42 -7.93
C LEU A 493 -3.03 4.85 -8.53
N SER A 494 -3.06 5.17 -9.83
CA SER A 494 -4.28 5.57 -10.54
C SER A 494 -5.33 4.45 -10.58
N ASN A 495 -4.90 3.19 -10.69
CA ASN A 495 -5.78 2.02 -10.73
C ASN A 495 -6.23 1.51 -9.35
N ALA A 496 -5.59 1.91 -8.25
CA ALA A 496 -5.91 1.48 -6.88
C ALA A 496 -7.40 1.60 -6.53
N LYS A 497 -7.94 0.64 -5.77
CA LYS A 497 -9.36 0.55 -5.42
C LYS A 497 -9.65 0.54 -3.91
N GLU A 498 -8.69 0.17 -3.07
CA GLU A 498 -8.91 -0.01 -1.64
C GLU A 498 -7.81 0.60 -0.76
N GLU A 499 -6.55 0.25 -1.02
CA GLU A 499 -5.42 0.58 -0.15
C GLU A 499 -4.15 0.91 -0.94
N ILE A 500 -3.48 2.00 -0.58
CA ILE A 500 -2.14 2.38 -1.03
C ILE A 500 -1.25 2.46 0.21
N PHE A 501 -0.17 1.69 0.23
CA PHE A 501 0.87 1.80 1.26
C PHE A 501 2.15 2.37 0.63
N ILE A 502 2.75 3.37 1.28
CA ILE A 502 4.02 3.97 0.85
C ILE A 502 4.98 3.99 2.03
N ALA A 503 6.18 3.45 1.87
CA ALA A 503 7.28 3.69 2.80
C ALA A 503 8.46 4.27 2.03
N ASP A 504 9.04 5.36 2.52
CA ASP A 504 10.20 6.01 1.93
C ASP A 504 11.16 6.48 3.03
N TRP A 505 12.45 6.54 2.69
CA TRP A 505 13.43 7.30 3.47
C TRP A 505 13.17 8.81 3.31
N TRP A 506 12.82 9.23 2.09
CA TRP A 506 12.37 10.58 1.81
C TRP A 506 11.27 10.60 0.74
N LEU A 507 10.21 11.39 0.97
CA LEU A 507 9.11 11.57 0.03
C LEU A 507 8.91 13.07 -0.23
N SER A 508 8.91 13.47 -1.50
CA SER A 508 8.64 14.85 -1.94
C SER A 508 7.26 14.91 -2.60
N PRO A 509 6.20 15.45 -1.96
CA PRO A 509 4.83 15.32 -2.46
C PRO A 509 4.58 15.94 -3.85
N GLU A 510 5.38 16.93 -4.24
CA GLU A 510 5.26 17.68 -5.49
C GLU A 510 5.97 17.07 -6.71
N ILE A 511 6.58 15.88 -6.62
CA ILE A 511 7.21 15.28 -7.81
C ILE A 511 6.19 14.89 -8.88
N TYR A 512 6.57 15.03 -10.14
CA TYR A 512 5.83 14.50 -11.28
C TYR A 512 6.29 13.08 -11.59
N LEU A 513 5.35 12.13 -11.61
CA LEU A 513 5.63 10.72 -11.83
C LEU A 513 5.74 10.34 -13.32
N LYS A 514 5.14 11.14 -14.23
CA LYS A 514 5.25 11.01 -15.69
C LYS A 514 5.63 12.35 -16.31
N ARG A 515 6.49 12.33 -17.34
CA ARG A 515 7.20 13.51 -17.86
C ARG A 515 7.37 13.45 -19.39
N PRO A 516 7.59 14.59 -20.08
CA PRO A 516 7.49 15.96 -19.56
C PRO A 516 6.08 16.27 -19.01
N ALA A 517 5.93 17.34 -18.21
CA ALA A 517 4.70 17.59 -17.42
C ALA A 517 3.50 18.11 -18.24
N LEU A 518 3.22 17.48 -19.40
CA LEU A 518 2.29 17.93 -20.44
C LEU A 518 0.82 18.01 -19.99
N ARG A 519 0.41 17.22 -18.99
CA ARG A 519 -0.95 17.23 -18.41
C ARG A 519 -1.04 18.07 -17.13
N GLY A 520 -0.13 19.03 -16.95
CA GLY A 520 -0.01 19.84 -15.75
C GLY A 520 0.07 18.96 -14.49
N ASP A 521 -0.67 19.37 -13.46
CA ASP A 521 -0.71 18.72 -12.14
C ASP A 521 -1.33 17.31 -12.09
N TYR A 522 -1.78 16.75 -13.23
CA TYR A 522 -2.45 15.45 -13.24
C TYR A 522 -1.58 14.31 -12.68
N TRP A 523 -0.30 14.25 -13.08
CA TRP A 523 0.65 13.19 -12.68
C TRP A 523 1.53 13.54 -11.48
N ARG A 524 1.20 14.61 -10.74
CA ARG A 524 1.93 14.99 -9.52
C ARG A 524 1.51 14.10 -8.35
N LEU A 525 2.46 13.63 -7.53
CA LEU A 525 2.22 12.59 -6.52
C LEU A 525 1.12 12.98 -5.51
N ASP A 526 1.19 14.17 -4.92
CA ASP A 526 0.16 14.71 -4.01
C ASP A 526 -1.24 14.72 -4.66
N LYS A 527 -1.32 15.02 -5.96
CA LYS A 527 -2.57 15.07 -6.72
C LYS A 527 -3.12 13.72 -7.12
N VAL A 528 -2.26 12.76 -7.45
CA VAL A 528 -2.68 11.36 -7.65
C VAL A 528 -3.26 10.83 -6.34
N LEU A 529 -2.52 10.93 -5.23
CA LEU A 529 -2.97 10.45 -3.92
C LEU A 529 -4.23 11.18 -3.43
N GLN A 530 -4.35 12.49 -3.67
CA GLN A 530 -5.56 13.26 -3.39
C GLN A 530 -6.77 12.65 -4.09
N ARG A 531 -6.74 12.50 -5.43
CA ARG A 531 -7.89 11.96 -6.20
C ARG A 531 -8.29 10.56 -5.73
N LYS A 532 -7.32 9.67 -5.54
CA LYS A 532 -7.59 8.31 -5.03
C LYS A 532 -8.21 8.31 -3.65
N SER A 533 -7.75 9.21 -2.77
CA SER A 533 -8.33 9.36 -1.43
C SER A 533 -9.74 9.95 -1.43
N GLU A 534 -10.10 10.73 -2.45
CA GLU A 534 -11.45 11.26 -2.69
C GLU A 534 -12.38 10.18 -3.28
N GLU A 535 -11.85 9.27 -4.10
CA GLU A 535 -12.53 8.03 -4.56
C GLU A 535 -12.74 6.98 -3.43
N GLY A 536 -12.20 7.21 -2.23
CA GLY A 536 -12.35 6.33 -1.07
C GLY A 536 -11.19 5.36 -0.80
N VAL A 537 -10.13 5.40 -1.60
CA VAL A 537 -8.90 4.60 -1.38
C VAL A 537 -8.16 5.10 -0.14
N LYS A 538 -7.77 4.19 0.75
CA LYS A 538 -7.04 4.55 1.98
C LYS A 538 -5.54 4.61 1.68
N VAL A 539 -4.90 5.72 2.01
CA VAL A 539 -3.47 5.94 1.78
C VAL A 539 -2.73 5.96 3.11
N PHE A 540 -1.78 5.06 3.29
CA PHE A 540 -0.98 4.93 4.50
C PHE A 540 0.50 5.15 4.18
N VAL A 541 1.11 6.16 4.79
CA VAL A 541 2.50 6.54 4.51
C VAL A 541 3.35 6.42 5.78
N LEU A 542 4.46 5.68 5.68
CA LEU A 542 5.52 5.60 6.69
C LEU A 542 6.76 6.33 6.18
N LEU A 543 7.09 7.46 6.80
CA LEU A 543 8.33 8.17 6.53
C LEU A 543 9.37 7.86 7.61
N TYR A 544 10.64 7.81 7.21
CA TYR A 544 11.72 8.04 8.15
C TYR A 544 11.52 9.40 8.84
N LYS A 545 11.74 9.44 10.15
CA LYS A 545 11.87 10.70 10.89
C LYS A 545 13.35 11.00 11.06
N GLU A 546 13.81 12.04 10.41
CA GLU A 546 15.16 12.57 10.48
C GLU A 546 15.50 13.24 11.83
N VAL A 547 16.79 13.21 12.14
CA VAL A 547 17.39 14.17 13.07
C VAL A 547 17.53 15.50 12.32
N GLU A 548 16.62 16.44 12.57
CA GLU A 548 16.45 17.70 11.82
C GLU A 548 17.73 18.57 11.75
N MET A 549 18.68 18.41 12.68
CA MET A 549 19.98 19.11 12.68
C MET A 549 21.05 18.47 11.78
N ALA A 550 20.82 17.26 11.27
CA ALA A 550 21.81 16.46 10.56
C ALA A 550 21.41 16.12 9.11
N ILE A 551 20.12 16.17 8.77
CA ILE A 551 19.59 15.77 7.46
C ILE A 551 18.45 16.72 7.03
N GLY A 552 18.57 17.33 5.85
CA GLY A 552 17.66 18.36 5.34
C GLY A 552 16.30 17.92 4.77
N ILE A 553 15.92 16.63 4.86
CA ILE A 553 14.78 16.07 4.13
C ILE A 553 13.39 16.59 4.54
N ASN A 554 13.25 17.15 5.74
CA ASN A 554 12.01 17.72 6.28
C ASN A 554 10.77 16.81 6.09
N SER A 555 10.79 15.60 6.67
CA SER A 555 9.64 14.68 6.58
C SER A 555 8.38 15.24 7.27
N PHE A 556 8.53 16.27 8.11
CA PHE A 556 7.40 17.00 8.70
C PHE A 556 6.61 17.77 7.64
N TYR A 557 7.28 18.49 6.74
CA TYR A 557 6.66 19.16 5.60
C TYR A 557 5.91 18.16 4.72
N SER A 558 6.57 17.06 4.31
CA SER A 558 5.93 16.02 3.48
C SER A 558 4.67 15.47 4.13
N LYS A 559 4.72 15.20 5.44
CA LYS A 559 3.54 14.82 6.24
C LYS A 559 2.46 15.91 6.22
N GLN A 560 2.79 17.15 6.56
CA GLN A 560 1.82 18.26 6.60
C GLN A 560 1.15 18.45 5.26
N ARG A 561 1.91 18.38 4.17
CA ARG A 561 1.46 18.58 2.80
C ARG A 561 0.46 17.51 2.36
N LEU A 562 0.78 16.24 2.57
CA LEU A 562 -0.10 15.12 2.22
C LEU A 562 -1.43 15.13 3.00
N VAL A 563 -1.46 15.63 4.23
CA VAL A 563 -2.69 15.70 5.04
C VAL A 563 -3.42 17.05 4.97
N ARG A 564 -2.87 18.05 4.26
CA ARG A 564 -3.31 19.46 4.31
C ARG A 564 -4.78 19.67 3.95
N ASN A 565 -5.32 18.87 3.03
CA ASN A 565 -6.69 19.01 2.54
C ASN A 565 -7.74 18.39 3.48
N GLY A 566 -7.35 17.85 4.63
CA GLY A 566 -8.27 17.31 5.63
C GLY A 566 -8.94 15.99 5.25
N ASN A 567 -8.50 15.33 4.17
CA ASN A 567 -9.06 14.04 3.77
C ASN A 567 -8.71 12.95 4.81
N ASP A 568 -9.74 12.36 5.41
CA ASP A 568 -9.57 11.35 6.45
C ASP A 568 -8.99 10.02 5.94
N ASN A 569 -8.93 9.80 4.62
CA ASN A 569 -8.37 8.59 4.02
C ASN A 569 -6.84 8.60 3.89
N ILE A 570 -6.15 9.76 4.02
CA ILE A 570 -4.68 9.84 4.01
C ILE A 570 -4.15 9.90 5.45
N LYS A 571 -3.27 8.96 5.83
CA LYS A 571 -2.65 8.89 7.16
C LYS A 571 -1.13 8.72 7.05
N VAL A 572 -0.38 9.66 7.64
CA VAL A 572 1.10 9.68 7.61
C VAL A 572 1.69 9.55 9.02
N MET A 573 2.58 8.56 9.21
CA MET A 573 3.41 8.40 10.39
C MET A 573 4.90 8.66 10.06
N ARG A 574 5.65 9.19 11.03
CA ARG A 574 7.10 9.41 10.95
C ARG A 574 7.76 8.66 12.10
N HIS A 575 8.77 7.84 11.83
CA HIS A 575 9.44 6.99 12.83
C HIS A 575 10.97 6.97 12.57
N PRO A 576 11.84 6.97 13.60
CA PRO A 576 11.61 6.71 15.03
C PRO A 576 11.28 7.94 15.90
N GLN A 577 10.87 7.71 17.15
CA GLN A 577 10.94 8.73 18.21
C GLN A 577 12.32 8.69 18.88
N HIS A 578 13.35 9.27 18.26
CA HIS A 578 14.77 9.17 18.69
C HIS A 578 15.00 9.19 20.22
N ALA A 579 14.46 10.21 20.92
CA ALA A 579 14.65 10.37 22.36
C ALA A 579 13.99 9.28 23.23
N LYS A 580 13.01 8.54 22.69
CA LYS A 580 12.29 7.46 23.36
C LYS A 580 12.82 6.08 22.98
N SER A 581 13.23 5.91 21.72
CA SER A 581 13.79 4.65 21.21
C SER A 581 15.30 4.51 21.46
N GLY A 582 16.00 5.62 21.74
CA GLY A 582 17.47 5.66 21.80
C GLY A 582 18.15 5.60 20.43
N VAL A 583 17.38 5.63 19.33
CA VAL A 583 17.90 5.48 17.97
C VAL A 583 18.13 6.84 17.34
N PHE A 584 19.40 7.24 17.23
CA PHE A 584 19.83 8.51 16.62
C PHE A 584 20.62 8.35 15.31
N LEU A 585 21.21 7.16 15.06
CA LEU A 585 22.09 6.92 13.91
C LEU A 585 21.40 6.15 12.76
N TRP A 586 20.35 5.39 13.07
CA TRP A 586 19.72 4.45 12.13
C TRP A 586 18.44 5.02 11.52
N ALA A 587 18.19 4.63 10.27
CA ALA A 587 17.09 5.10 9.47
C ALA A 587 16.15 3.97 9.01
N HIS A 588 14.94 4.37 8.60
CA HIS A 588 14.10 3.54 7.76
C HIS A 588 14.50 3.80 6.32
N HIS A 589 15.06 2.82 5.64
CA HIS A 589 15.71 3.02 4.35
C HIS A 589 15.04 2.24 3.20
N GLU A 590 14.11 1.34 3.50
CA GLU A 590 13.32 0.66 2.47
C GLU A 590 12.33 1.58 1.74
N LYS A 591 12.39 1.57 0.39
CA LYS A 591 11.49 2.31 -0.50
C LYS A 591 10.45 1.35 -1.06
N LEU A 592 9.17 1.58 -0.78
CA LEU A 592 8.06 0.67 -1.06
C LEU A 592 6.82 1.43 -1.53
N VAL A 593 6.20 0.99 -2.63
CA VAL A 593 4.83 1.38 -2.99
C VAL A 593 4.00 0.12 -3.21
N ILE A 594 2.96 -0.09 -2.40
CA ILE A 594 2.10 -1.27 -2.48
C ILE A 594 0.66 -0.82 -2.77
N VAL A 595 0.04 -1.43 -3.78
CA VAL A 595 -1.34 -1.15 -4.20
C VAL A 595 -2.22 -2.40 -3.98
N ASP A 596 -3.32 -2.20 -3.27
CA ASP A 596 -4.38 -3.17 -2.95
C ASP A 596 -3.86 -4.51 -2.39
N GLN A 597 -2.69 -4.47 -1.73
CA GLN A 597 -1.90 -5.62 -1.29
C GLN A 597 -1.76 -6.68 -2.41
N SER A 598 -1.58 -6.27 -3.67
CA SER A 598 -1.58 -7.19 -4.83
C SER A 598 -0.53 -6.82 -5.89
N ILE A 599 -0.03 -5.58 -5.87
CA ILE A 599 1.15 -5.12 -6.60
C ILE A 599 2.07 -4.42 -5.61
N ALA A 600 3.37 -4.70 -5.65
CA ALA A 600 4.36 -4.04 -4.81
C ALA A 600 5.60 -3.65 -5.65
N PHE A 601 5.97 -2.38 -5.54
CA PHE A 601 7.19 -1.79 -6.07
C PHE A 601 8.21 -1.68 -4.93
N LEU A 602 9.47 -2.04 -5.20
CA LEU A 602 10.60 -1.88 -4.28
C LEU A 602 11.92 -1.72 -5.05
N GLY A 603 12.93 -1.10 -4.42
CA GLY A 603 14.24 -0.87 -5.05
C GLY A 603 15.06 0.17 -4.31
N GLY A 604 15.96 0.85 -5.03
CA GLY A 604 16.70 2.01 -4.53
C GLY A 604 15.94 3.34 -4.65
N ILE A 605 14.86 3.39 -5.46
CA ILE A 605 14.21 4.64 -5.88
C ILE A 605 13.14 5.11 -4.87
N ASP A 606 13.48 6.12 -4.07
CA ASP A 606 12.54 6.89 -3.23
C ASP A 606 11.62 7.78 -4.10
N LEU A 607 10.39 8.03 -3.65
CA LEU A 607 9.48 9.01 -4.28
C LEU A 607 9.83 10.47 -3.90
N CYS A 608 11.04 10.92 -4.24
CA CYS A 608 11.54 12.26 -3.92
C CYS A 608 12.37 12.92 -5.03
N TYR A 609 12.83 14.15 -4.78
CA TYR A 609 13.58 14.96 -5.74
C TYR A 609 14.90 14.31 -6.20
N GLY A 610 15.23 14.51 -7.47
CA GLY A 610 16.44 14.06 -8.13
C GLY A 610 16.46 12.60 -8.57
N ARG A 611 15.43 11.81 -8.22
CA ARG A 611 15.36 10.35 -8.51
C ARG A 611 14.76 10.00 -9.85
N TRP A 612 14.07 10.95 -10.50
CA TRP A 612 13.62 10.75 -11.88
C TRP A 612 14.80 10.98 -12.81
N ASP A 613 15.11 9.98 -13.64
CA ASP A 613 16.05 10.06 -14.74
C ASP A 613 15.65 9.05 -15.82
N ASP A 614 16.23 9.19 -17.00
CA ASP A 614 16.15 8.23 -18.08
C ASP A 614 17.56 7.85 -18.56
N SER A 615 17.66 6.84 -19.42
CA SER A 615 18.95 6.34 -19.90
C SER A 615 19.72 7.31 -20.82
N LYS A 616 19.21 8.53 -21.07
CA LYS A 616 20.00 9.62 -21.69
C LYS A 616 20.81 10.40 -20.62
N HIS A 617 20.56 10.18 -19.32
CA HIS A 617 21.32 10.71 -18.16
C HIS A 617 21.69 12.19 -18.28
N ARG A 618 20.70 13.04 -18.61
CA ARG A 618 20.94 14.40 -19.13
C ARG A 618 21.48 15.34 -18.05
N LEU A 619 22.49 16.14 -18.40
CA LEU A 619 23.11 17.15 -17.53
C LEU A 619 22.37 18.50 -17.52
N THR A 620 21.55 18.79 -18.53
CA THR A 620 20.96 20.11 -18.76
C THR A 620 19.43 20.02 -18.92
N ASP A 621 18.73 21.06 -18.46
CA ASP A 621 17.25 21.17 -18.53
C ASP A 621 16.86 22.67 -18.52
N LEU A 622 17.29 23.37 -19.57
CA LEU A 622 17.05 24.81 -19.74
C LEU A 622 15.64 25.10 -20.26
N GLY A 623 15.18 24.29 -21.21
CA GLY A 623 13.93 24.53 -21.93
C GLY A 623 13.93 25.83 -22.74
N SER A 624 12.74 26.39 -22.90
CA SER A 624 12.46 27.65 -23.62
C SER A 624 13.08 28.93 -23.01
N LEU A 625 13.96 28.82 -22.01
CA LEU A 625 14.78 29.92 -21.48
C LEU A 625 15.77 30.52 -22.49
N ILE A 626 16.01 29.86 -23.63
CA ILE A 626 16.90 30.34 -24.71
C ILE A 626 16.46 31.71 -25.27
N HIS A 627 15.18 32.06 -25.14
CA HIS A 627 14.57 33.17 -25.89
C HIS A 627 14.81 34.60 -25.38
N SER A 628 15.52 34.83 -24.27
CA SER A 628 15.80 36.17 -23.73
C SER A 628 17.26 36.40 -23.35
N ALA A 629 17.78 37.56 -23.76
CA ALA A 629 19.21 37.92 -23.78
C ALA A 629 20.00 37.59 -22.49
N ILE A 630 21.05 36.77 -22.66
CA ILE A 630 22.00 36.42 -21.60
C ILE A 630 22.79 37.67 -21.19
N THR A 631 22.70 38.05 -19.92
CA THR A 631 23.60 39.04 -19.28
C THR A 631 24.52 38.28 -18.31
N PRO A 632 25.85 38.42 -18.39
CA PRO A 632 26.77 37.59 -17.61
C PRO A 632 26.78 37.96 -16.12
N THR A 633 26.37 37.01 -15.27
CA THR A 633 26.52 37.07 -13.80
C THR A 633 27.55 36.02 -13.32
N LYS A 634 28.14 36.26 -12.15
CA LYS A 634 29.27 35.45 -11.64
C LYS A 634 28.85 34.01 -11.32
N ARG A 635 29.53 33.04 -11.96
CA ARG A 635 29.27 31.60 -11.84
C ARG A 635 29.69 31.04 -10.46
N LYS A 636 28.91 30.14 -9.87
CA LYS A 636 29.39 29.19 -8.84
C LYS A 636 29.85 27.90 -9.54
N LYS A 637 30.92 27.28 -9.03
CA LYS A 637 31.68 26.24 -9.73
C LYS A 637 31.41 24.87 -9.09
N THR A 638 31.36 23.81 -9.89
CA THR A 638 31.29 22.43 -9.41
C THR A 638 32.69 21.92 -9.05
N SER A 639 32.78 20.92 -8.18
CA SER A 639 34.07 20.30 -7.82
C SER A 639 34.74 19.51 -8.96
N SER A 640 33.97 19.26 -10.03
CA SER A 640 34.31 18.47 -11.22
C SER A 640 34.96 19.28 -12.35
N SER A 641 35.07 20.61 -12.19
CA SER A 641 35.68 21.52 -13.19
C SER A 641 36.85 22.35 -12.60
N PRO A 642 37.91 22.64 -13.37
CA PRO A 642 39.01 23.53 -12.97
C PRO A 642 38.65 25.02 -12.81
N SER A 643 39.64 25.82 -12.41
CA SER A 643 39.49 27.26 -12.18
C SER A 643 40.17 28.16 -13.23
N GLY A 644 39.39 28.93 -13.98
CA GLY A 644 39.84 30.04 -14.85
C GLY A 644 38.68 30.93 -15.28
N GLU A 645 38.89 32.24 -15.48
CA GLU A 645 37.83 33.22 -15.79
C GLU A 645 38.36 34.31 -16.76
N PHE A 646 38.00 34.25 -18.04
CA PHE A 646 38.49 35.16 -19.10
C PHE A 646 37.38 35.54 -20.11
N PRO A 647 37.49 36.69 -20.82
CA PRO A 647 36.54 37.12 -21.85
C PRO A 647 36.92 36.63 -23.26
N PHE A 648 35.93 36.26 -24.08
CA PHE A 648 36.15 35.65 -25.41
C PHE A 648 36.14 36.67 -26.56
N ILE A 649 36.95 36.41 -27.60
CA ILE A 649 37.00 37.17 -28.86
C ILE A 649 36.22 36.43 -29.94
N SER A 650 35.29 37.10 -30.62
CA SER A 650 34.46 36.48 -31.68
C SER A 650 35.26 36.16 -32.94
N VAL A 651 35.22 34.90 -33.39
CA VAL A 651 35.71 34.48 -34.72
C VAL A 651 34.52 34.20 -35.63
N SER A 652 34.38 34.98 -36.70
CA SER A 652 33.33 34.83 -37.71
C SER A 652 33.66 33.72 -38.71
N LYS A 653 32.74 32.77 -38.92
CA LYS A 653 32.76 31.89 -40.11
C LYS A 653 31.87 32.46 -41.22
N SER A 654 32.36 32.33 -42.46
CA SER A 654 31.76 32.88 -43.68
C SER A 654 30.66 31.99 -44.27
N ASN A 655 29.50 32.57 -44.59
CA ASN A 655 28.42 31.88 -45.30
C ASN A 655 28.60 31.93 -46.84
N SER A 656 28.39 30.81 -47.51
CA SER A 656 28.10 30.73 -48.94
C SER A 656 26.62 31.06 -49.20
N LYS A 657 26.35 31.91 -50.19
CA LYS A 657 24.99 32.40 -50.54
C LYS A 657 24.23 31.45 -51.47
N LEU A 658 22.90 31.48 -51.37
CA LEU A 658 21.99 31.35 -52.51
C LEU A 658 20.85 32.38 -52.38
N TYR A 659 20.50 32.99 -53.51
CA TYR A 659 19.50 34.06 -53.76
C TYR A 659 18.05 33.50 -53.64
N MET A 660 16.92 34.23 -53.56
CA MET A 660 16.41 35.63 -53.45
C MET A 660 14.85 35.51 -53.36
N PRO A 661 13.97 36.56 -53.30
CA PRO A 661 14.20 38.02 -53.33
C PRO A 661 13.57 38.86 -52.20
N ASP A 662 13.96 40.13 -52.17
CA ASP A 662 13.49 41.19 -51.27
C ASP A 662 12.03 41.67 -51.49
N LEU A 663 11.45 42.26 -50.45
CA LEU A 663 10.50 43.38 -50.57
C LEU A 663 10.85 44.48 -49.55
N ILE A 664 11.13 45.68 -50.06
CA ILE A 664 11.50 46.89 -49.31
C ILE A 664 10.26 47.76 -49.11
N VAL A 665 10.02 48.26 -47.88
CA VAL A 665 9.34 49.56 -47.63
C VAL A 665 9.96 50.22 -46.39
N ASP A 666 9.97 51.56 -46.37
CA ASP A 666 10.85 52.43 -45.60
C ASP A 666 10.61 52.62 -44.08
N SER A 667 11.69 53.12 -43.48
CA SER A 667 11.85 53.92 -42.24
C SER A 667 11.01 55.25 -42.24
N PRO A 668 10.99 56.16 -41.22
CA PRO A 668 12.14 56.58 -40.37
C PRO A 668 11.90 57.04 -38.91
N SER A 669 13.02 57.25 -38.18
CA SER A 669 13.38 58.29 -37.15
C SER A 669 12.33 58.79 -36.13
N THR A 670 12.63 59.02 -34.84
CA THR A 670 13.64 59.95 -34.23
C THR A 670 13.86 59.61 -32.74
N ALA A 671 15.08 59.68 -32.16
CA ALA A 671 15.71 60.82 -31.44
C ALA A 671 14.89 61.41 -30.24
N ALA A 672 15.43 61.77 -29.06
CA ALA A 672 16.74 61.58 -28.41
C ALA A 672 16.71 62.05 -26.91
N GLN A 673 17.86 61.95 -26.21
CA GLN A 673 18.29 62.72 -24.99
C GLN A 673 17.57 62.48 -23.63
N GLU A 674 18.14 62.87 -22.47
CA GLU A 674 19.49 62.76 -21.85
C GLU A 674 19.43 63.26 -20.37
N LEU A 675 20.55 63.26 -19.63
CA LEU A 675 20.78 63.85 -18.28
C LEU A 675 20.07 63.21 -17.06
N ALA A 676 20.57 63.29 -15.81
CA ALA A 676 21.95 63.40 -15.27
C ALA A 676 21.92 63.10 -13.74
N ARG A 677 23.06 62.70 -13.14
CA ARG A 677 23.30 62.73 -11.67
C ARG A 677 24.01 64.03 -11.26
N PRO A 678 24.09 64.41 -9.96
CA PRO A 678 25.33 64.08 -9.21
C PRO A 678 25.21 63.91 -7.66
N MET A 679 26.16 63.16 -7.07
CA MET A 679 26.92 63.38 -5.79
C MET A 679 26.22 63.65 -4.42
N SER A 680 26.84 63.53 -3.23
CA SER A 680 27.74 62.51 -2.59
C SER A 680 28.15 62.92 -1.15
N LEU A 681 28.34 61.95 -0.22
CA LEU A 681 29.15 62.01 1.06
C LEU A 681 28.60 62.84 2.27
N PRO A 682 29.10 62.66 3.54
CA PRO A 682 29.91 61.60 4.19
C PRO A 682 29.34 61.10 5.58
N ALA A 683 30.16 60.39 6.39
CA ALA A 683 29.79 59.61 7.59
C ALA A 683 30.00 60.28 8.98
N ALA A 684 29.38 59.71 10.04
CA ALA A 684 29.63 59.96 11.48
C ALA A 684 29.13 58.78 12.36
N SER A 685 29.57 58.65 13.63
CA SER A 685 29.12 57.55 14.54
C SER A 685 29.36 57.76 16.06
N SER A 686 28.45 57.24 16.89
CA SER A 686 28.52 56.94 18.36
C SER A 686 27.08 56.68 18.87
N SER A 687 26.71 55.97 19.95
CA SER A 687 27.20 54.84 20.77
C SER A 687 26.44 54.91 22.12
N LEU A 688 25.67 53.89 22.54
CA LEU A 688 25.25 53.68 23.95
C LEU A 688 24.58 52.29 24.14
N GLN A 689 24.59 51.78 25.39
CA GLN A 689 24.21 50.41 25.81
C GLN A 689 22.81 50.42 26.51
N VAL A 690 22.17 49.37 27.06
CA VAL A 690 22.41 47.93 27.44
C VAL A 690 21.00 47.30 27.73
N PRO A 691 20.73 45.99 27.97
CA PRO A 691 21.49 44.72 27.90
C PRO A 691 20.79 43.64 27.01
N GLN A 692 20.96 42.34 27.34
CA GLN A 692 20.14 41.19 26.87
C GLN A 692 19.18 40.65 27.95
N PRO A 693 18.18 39.83 27.55
CA PRO A 693 17.77 38.67 28.35
C PRO A 693 17.78 37.32 27.58
N LYS A 694 18.65 36.44 28.06
CA LYS A 694 18.62 34.96 28.17
C LYS A 694 17.48 34.14 27.52
N ASP A 695 17.91 33.04 26.91
CA ASP A 695 17.36 31.67 26.96
C ASP A 695 15.85 31.48 27.14
N PHE A 696 15.18 31.07 26.06
CA PHE A 696 13.94 30.29 26.16
C PHE A 696 14.11 28.90 25.55
N PHE A 697 14.31 27.91 26.42
CA PHE A 697 14.09 26.51 26.14
C PHE A 697 12.68 26.32 25.53
N LYS A 698 12.58 25.77 24.32
CA LYS A 698 11.31 25.22 23.81
C LYS A 698 10.98 23.94 24.57
N GLN A 699 10.32 24.09 25.72
CA GLN A 699 9.79 22.96 26.49
C GLN A 699 8.65 22.28 25.73
N ASN A 700 8.69 20.94 25.69
CA ASN A 700 7.54 20.12 25.30
C ASN A 700 6.39 20.30 26.30
N THR A 701 5.13 20.29 25.84
CA THR A 701 3.96 19.94 26.68
C THR A 701 2.76 19.50 25.80
N PRO A 702 1.79 18.73 26.34
CA PRO A 702 0.94 17.81 25.57
C PRO A 702 -0.45 18.34 25.16
N GLU A 703 -1.23 17.50 24.47
CA GLU A 703 -2.58 17.79 23.95
C GLU A 703 -3.71 17.88 25.02
N PHE A 704 -4.82 18.51 24.58
CA PHE A 704 -6.21 18.50 25.08
C PHE A 704 -6.55 19.26 26.37
N GLU A 705 -7.24 20.41 26.21
CA GLU A 705 -8.72 20.45 26.34
C GLU A 705 -9.37 21.71 25.73
N ARG A 706 -10.70 21.69 25.56
CA ARG A 706 -11.50 22.75 24.89
C ARG A 706 -11.67 24.02 25.75
N LYS A 707 -11.66 25.20 25.11
CA LYS A 707 -12.70 26.23 25.32
C LYS A 707 -12.79 27.25 24.16
N SER A 708 -13.96 27.88 24.06
CA SER A 708 -14.36 28.77 22.96
C SER A 708 -13.52 30.05 22.86
N LEU A 709 -13.07 30.39 21.65
CA LEU A 709 -12.78 31.77 21.26
C LEU A 709 -13.18 32.06 19.80
N MET A 710 -14.43 31.71 19.45
CA MET A 710 -15.11 32.17 18.22
C MET A 710 -16.19 33.20 18.56
N ALA A 711 -15.79 34.17 19.39
CA ALA A 711 -16.52 35.40 19.67
C ALA A 711 -15.48 36.52 19.83
N THR A 712 -15.72 37.68 19.23
CA THR A 712 -14.79 38.83 19.19
C THR A 712 -13.57 38.65 18.27
N ILE A 713 -13.82 38.57 16.96
CA ILE A 713 -13.36 39.56 15.94
C ILE A 713 -14.31 39.40 14.75
N LYS A 714 -15.46 40.07 14.87
CA LYS A 714 -16.44 40.22 13.80
C LYS A 714 -17.01 41.64 13.86
N GLN A 715 -16.20 42.64 13.54
CA GLN A 715 -16.61 43.97 13.06
C GLN A 715 -15.37 44.83 12.73
N GLY A 716 -15.40 45.50 11.57
CA GLY A 716 -14.32 46.34 11.03
C GLY A 716 -13.40 45.59 10.05
N ILE A 717 -13.28 45.96 8.77
CA ILE A 717 -13.93 47.03 7.98
C ILE A 717 -14.26 46.50 6.58
N LYS A 718 -15.41 46.92 6.02
CA LYS A 718 -15.77 46.70 4.60
C LYS A 718 -14.95 47.64 3.70
N GLY A 719 -14.47 47.13 2.56
CA GLY A 719 -14.37 47.93 1.33
C GLY A 719 -13.01 47.99 0.63
N LYS A 720 -12.82 47.10 -0.36
CA LYS A 720 -12.57 47.44 -1.77
C LYS A 720 -12.48 46.15 -2.58
N GLY A 721 -13.52 45.89 -3.39
CA GLY A 721 -13.49 44.86 -4.42
C GLY A 721 -13.19 45.46 -5.79
N LYS A 722 -13.05 44.58 -6.80
CA LYS A 722 -12.83 44.84 -8.23
C LYS A 722 -11.38 45.16 -8.65
N HIS A 723 -10.63 44.10 -8.96
CA HIS A 723 -10.15 43.90 -10.33
C HIS A 723 -9.99 42.39 -10.60
N LEU A 724 -10.94 41.83 -11.35
CA LEU A 724 -10.93 40.43 -11.79
C LEU A 724 -11.81 40.34 -13.05
N ALA A 725 -11.18 40.39 -14.23
CA ALA A 725 -11.82 40.11 -15.51
C ALA A 725 -10.77 39.93 -16.63
N LYS A 726 -11.04 38.97 -17.52
CA LYS A 726 -10.44 38.77 -18.87
C LYS A 726 -8.99 38.27 -18.94
N LEU A 727 -8.87 36.95 -18.90
CA LEU A 727 -8.46 36.20 -20.10
C LEU A 727 -9.36 34.96 -20.21
N SER A 728 -10.36 35.05 -21.08
CA SER A 728 -11.33 33.99 -21.34
C SER A 728 -10.81 33.09 -22.47
N TYR A 729 -10.55 31.82 -22.16
CA TYR A 729 -10.41 30.79 -23.19
C TYR A 729 -11.81 30.22 -23.49
N ALA A 730 -12.19 30.21 -24.76
CA ALA A 730 -13.45 29.59 -25.20
C ALA A 730 -13.24 28.06 -25.33
N PRO A 731 -14.20 27.23 -24.90
CA PRO A 731 -14.14 25.80 -25.15
C PRO A 731 -14.54 25.52 -26.61
N GLY A 732 -13.54 25.34 -27.48
CA GLY A 732 -13.74 24.77 -28.80
C GLY A 732 -13.91 23.25 -28.70
N GLU A 733 -14.94 22.70 -29.33
CA GLU A 733 -15.24 21.28 -29.33
C GLU A 733 -14.16 20.47 -30.06
N LEU A 734 -13.60 19.48 -29.38
CA LEU A 734 -12.82 18.40 -30.01
C LEU A 734 -13.40 17.06 -29.55
N GLN A 735 -14.48 16.66 -30.22
CA GLN A 735 -14.85 15.25 -30.28
C GLN A 735 -13.85 14.55 -31.21
N ASN A 736 -13.12 13.55 -30.70
CA ASN A 736 -12.84 12.28 -31.40
C ASN A 736 -11.84 11.41 -30.61
N GLY A 737 -12.29 10.20 -30.22
CA GLY A 737 -11.46 9.00 -30.04
C GLY A 737 -10.45 8.93 -28.88
N PRO A 738 -10.33 7.78 -28.18
CA PRO A 738 -9.13 7.47 -27.41
C PRO A 738 -8.02 7.04 -28.37
N ALA A 739 -7.08 7.94 -28.69
CA ALA A 739 -5.86 7.58 -29.41
C ALA A 739 -5.04 6.55 -28.61
N THR A 740 -4.45 5.59 -29.31
CA THR A 740 -3.69 4.49 -28.71
C THR A 740 -2.35 4.95 -28.16
N ILE A 741 -1.90 4.33 -27.07
CA ILE A 741 -0.72 4.75 -26.29
C ILE A 741 0.58 4.83 -27.13
N SER A 742 0.72 4.04 -28.19
CA SER A 742 1.91 4.04 -29.04
C SER A 742 2.11 5.30 -29.89
N GLU A 743 1.06 6.07 -30.17
CA GLU A 743 1.16 7.29 -31.02
C GLU A 743 1.65 8.52 -30.25
N LEU A 744 1.90 8.39 -28.94
CA LEU A 744 2.37 9.49 -28.08
C LEU A 744 3.88 9.44 -27.81
N ASP A 745 4.53 8.29 -27.91
CA ASP A 745 5.98 8.17 -27.68
C ASP A 745 6.77 8.84 -28.82
N ASP A 746 6.33 8.67 -30.07
CA ASP A 746 6.93 9.32 -31.26
C ASP A 746 6.85 10.86 -31.24
N VAL A 747 5.98 11.44 -30.41
CA VAL A 747 5.81 12.90 -30.27
C VAL A 747 6.70 13.49 -29.17
N VAL A 748 7.37 12.65 -28.35
CA VAL A 748 8.22 13.13 -27.24
C VAL A 748 9.61 13.57 -27.70
N ASP A 749 10.19 12.92 -28.72
CA ASP A 749 11.50 13.34 -29.25
C ASP A 749 11.40 14.67 -30.06
N ASP A 750 10.25 14.97 -30.69
CA ASP A 750 9.96 16.26 -31.37
C ASP A 750 9.81 17.45 -30.40
N LEU A 751 9.79 17.21 -29.08
CA LEU A 751 9.62 18.24 -28.05
C LEU A 751 10.94 18.63 -27.34
N ASP A 752 12.09 18.16 -27.80
CA ASP A 752 13.36 18.41 -27.10
C ASP A 752 13.69 19.91 -27.03
N GLY A 753 14.10 20.38 -25.85
CA GLY A 753 14.31 21.80 -25.56
C GLY A 753 13.06 22.68 -25.40
N SER A 754 11.83 22.17 -25.64
CA SER A 754 10.61 23.00 -25.53
C SER A 754 10.20 23.31 -24.08
N ALA A 755 10.28 22.31 -23.20
CA ALA A 755 9.68 22.27 -21.86
C ALA A 755 10.75 22.14 -20.76
N LYS A 756 10.38 21.60 -19.58
CA LYS A 756 11.32 21.18 -18.52
C LYS A 756 10.99 19.77 -18.02
N PHE A 757 12.00 18.95 -17.79
CA PHE A 757 11.87 17.61 -17.24
C PHE A 757 11.97 17.60 -15.70
N TRP A 758 12.90 18.35 -15.11
CA TRP A 758 13.07 18.45 -13.66
C TRP A 758 12.60 19.83 -13.21
N VAL A 759 11.46 19.93 -12.53
CA VAL A 759 10.88 21.24 -12.15
C VAL A 759 11.36 21.65 -10.76
N GLY A 760 11.90 22.87 -10.63
CA GLY A 760 12.30 23.45 -9.35
C GLY A 760 13.36 22.64 -8.61
N LYS A 761 13.07 22.27 -7.37
CA LYS A 761 13.96 21.50 -6.49
C LYS A 761 14.32 20.12 -7.03
N ASP A 762 13.61 19.62 -8.04
CA ASP A 762 13.92 18.36 -8.70
C ASP A 762 15.17 18.43 -9.60
N TYR A 763 15.61 19.63 -9.98
CA TYR A 763 16.90 19.84 -10.65
C TYR A 763 17.98 20.05 -9.59
N VAL A 764 18.78 19.00 -9.36
CA VAL A 764 19.71 18.90 -8.22
C VAL A 764 21.10 18.43 -8.65
N ASN A 765 22.13 18.95 -7.96
CA ASN A 765 23.46 18.36 -7.90
C ASN A 765 23.87 18.29 -6.42
N PHE A 766 23.82 17.08 -5.84
CA PHE A 766 23.94 16.85 -4.40
C PHE A 766 25.35 17.13 -3.85
N ILE A 767 26.38 17.13 -4.72
CA ILE A 767 27.75 17.48 -4.33
C ILE A 767 27.91 19.00 -4.20
N VAL A 768 27.23 19.75 -5.08
CA VAL A 768 27.28 21.21 -5.12
C VAL A 768 26.49 21.85 -3.98
N LYS A 769 25.31 21.30 -3.65
CA LYS A 769 24.39 21.89 -2.66
C LYS A 769 23.32 20.88 -2.19
N ASP A 770 23.14 20.75 -0.89
CA ASP A 770 22.04 19.98 -0.28
C ASP A 770 20.73 20.81 -0.23
N PHE A 771 19.62 20.12 0.01
CA PHE A 771 18.28 20.68 -0.04
C PHE A 771 18.03 21.74 1.04
N ASN A 772 17.43 22.85 0.61
CA ASN A 772 16.92 23.87 1.50
C ASN A 772 15.58 24.44 1.01
N ASN A 773 14.89 25.12 1.92
CA ASN A 773 13.58 25.73 1.74
C ASN A 773 12.58 24.82 1.00
N LEU A 774 12.43 23.56 1.45
CA LEU A 774 11.56 22.56 0.80
C LEU A 774 10.08 22.96 0.74
N GLU A 775 9.68 24.03 1.45
CA GLU A 775 8.35 24.62 1.35
C GLU A 775 8.09 25.35 0.02
N GLU A 776 9.16 25.69 -0.71
CA GLU A 776 9.17 26.25 -2.06
C GLU A 776 9.67 25.16 -3.06
N PRO A 777 8.78 24.26 -3.54
CA PRO A 777 9.17 23.09 -4.33
C PRO A 777 9.52 23.41 -5.78
N PHE A 778 8.97 24.51 -6.33
CA PHE A 778 9.12 24.88 -7.74
C PHE A 778 10.29 25.85 -8.00
N ASP A 779 10.99 26.28 -6.96
CA ASP A 779 12.17 27.12 -7.06
C ASP A 779 13.41 26.24 -7.24
N ASP A 780 14.31 26.64 -8.14
CA ASP A 780 15.50 25.86 -8.47
C ASP A 780 16.49 25.81 -7.28
N LEU A 781 17.05 24.63 -6.99
CA LEU A 781 18.05 24.50 -5.93
C LEU A 781 19.39 25.13 -6.32
N VAL A 782 19.78 24.97 -7.58
CA VAL A 782 21.01 25.47 -8.20
C VAL A 782 20.68 26.20 -9.51
N ASP A 783 21.53 27.11 -9.94
CA ASP A 783 21.34 27.83 -11.20
C ASP A 783 21.61 26.92 -12.40
N ARG A 784 20.54 26.59 -13.13
CA ARG A 784 20.56 25.73 -14.32
C ARG A 784 21.48 26.22 -15.44
N THR A 785 21.76 27.52 -15.51
CA THR A 785 22.59 28.12 -16.57
C THR A 785 24.09 27.96 -16.32
N THR A 786 24.47 27.59 -15.09
CA THR A 786 25.88 27.47 -14.66
C THR A 786 26.22 26.13 -14.00
N THR A 787 25.22 25.41 -13.48
CA THR A 787 25.40 24.14 -12.75
C THR A 787 24.68 23.00 -13.49
N PRO A 788 25.38 21.99 -14.03
CA PRO A 788 24.72 20.78 -14.53
C PRO A 788 24.08 20.01 -13.37
N ARG A 789 22.93 19.39 -13.61
CA ARG A 789 22.38 18.42 -12.65
C ARG A 789 23.28 17.19 -12.58
N MET A 790 23.22 16.48 -11.46
CA MET A 790 23.87 15.18 -11.29
C MET A 790 22.88 14.09 -11.69
N PRO A 791 23.15 13.28 -12.73
CA PRO A 791 22.28 12.17 -13.11
C PRO A 791 22.15 11.09 -12.03
N TRP A 792 21.08 10.32 -12.08
CA TRP A 792 20.69 9.36 -11.05
C TRP A 792 20.37 8.00 -11.67
N HIS A 793 21.37 7.11 -11.64
CA HIS A 793 21.25 5.72 -12.13
C HIS A 793 20.82 4.81 -10.98
N ASP A 794 19.70 4.12 -11.14
CA ASP A 794 19.10 3.34 -10.05
C ASP A 794 18.26 2.16 -10.55
N MET A 795 17.92 1.26 -9.63
CA MET A 795 17.27 -0.01 -9.93
C MET A 795 16.07 -0.25 -9.04
N ALA A 796 14.97 -0.70 -9.65
CA ALA A 796 13.77 -1.11 -8.95
C ALA A 796 13.09 -2.31 -9.63
N VAL A 797 12.15 -2.93 -8.90
CA VAL A 797 11.33 -4.04 -9.37
C VAL A 797 9.89 -3.89 -8.93
N CYS A 798 8.98 -4.39 -9.76
CA CYS A 798 7.58 -4.65 -9.41
C CYS A 798 7.38 -6.16 -9.27
N VAL A 799 6.73 -6.58 -8.19
CA VAL A 799 6.29 -7.96 -7.96
C VAL A 799 4.78 -7.99 -7.71
N GLN A 800 4.12 -9.08 -8.12
CA GLN A 800 2.66 -9.21 -8.08
C GLN A 800 2.18 -10.32 -7.13
N ASN A 801 0.88 -10.34 -6.89
CA ASN A 801 0.14 -11.43 -6.23
C ASN A 801 0.69 -11.78 -4.83
N ALA A 802 1.13 -13.03 -4.61
CA ALA A 802 1.60 -13.50 -3.31
C ALA A 802 2.84 -12.73 -2.82
N THR A 803 3.85 -12.51 -3.65
CA THR A 803 5.05 -11.75 -3.24
C THR A 803 4.69 -10.31 -2.87
N ALA A 804 3.73 -9.69 -3.57
CA ALA A 804 3.22 -8.38 -3.17
C ALA A 804 2.53 -8.39 -1.80
N ARG A 805 1.86 -9.49 -1.42
CA ARG A 805 1.27 -9.69 -0.08
C ARG A 805 2.35 -9.93 0.99
N ASP A 806 3.48 -10.54 0.66
CA ASP A 806 4.63 -10.64 1.58
C ASP A 806 5.23 -9.24 1.85
N VAL A 807 5.42 -8.41 0.82
CA VAL A 807 5.85 -6.99 0.98
C VAL A 807 4.81 -6.16 1.75
N ALA A 808 3.51 -6.33 1.46
CA ALA A 808 2.43 -5.68 2.22
C ALA A 808 2.46 -6.09 3.70
N ARG A 809 2.71 -7.37 4.00
CA ARG A 809 2.81 -7.90 5.36
C ARG A 809 3.96 -7.25 6.14
N HIS A 810 5.11 -6.99 5.50
CA HIS A 810 6.20 -6.20 6.10
C HIS A 810 5.76 -4.77 6.46
N PHE A 811 5.12 -4.06 5.54
CA PHE A 811 4.59 -2.71 5.79
C PHE A 811 3.59 -2.70 6.95
N ILE A 812 2.65 -3.65 6.96
CA ILE A 812 1.64 -3.80 8.01
C ILE A 812 2.29 -4.07 9.39
N GLN A 813 3.37 -4.86 9.43
CA GLN A 813 4.11 -5.13 10.66
C GLN A 813 4.75 -3.84 11.22
N ARG A 814 5.49 -3.09 10.38
CA ARG A 814 6.10 -1.78 10.73
C ARG A 814 5.04 -0.76 11.15
N TRP A 815 3.94 -0.63 10.40
CA TRP A 815 2.83 0.27 10.71
C TRP A 815 2.22 -0.04 12.08
N ASN A 816 1.91 -1.31 12.35
CA ASN A 816 1.33 -1.73 13.62
C ASN A 816 2.32 -1.60 14.79
N ALA A 817 3.64 -1.74 14.56
CA ALA A 817 4.68 -1.46 15.54
C ALA A 817 4.76 0.05 15.86
N ALA A 818 4.98 0.90 14.84
CA ALA A 818 5.03 2.36 14.93
C ALA A 818 3.77 2.94 15.59
N LYS A 819 2.58 2.41 15.24
CA LYS A 819 1.32 2.78 15.88
C LYS A 819 1.30 2.41 17.36
N ASN A 820 1.76 1.22 17.74
CA ASN A 820 1.79 0.79 19.14
C ASN A 820 2.74 1.64 19.99
N GLU A 821 3.87 2.11 19.42
CA GLU A 821 4.82 2.99 20.11
C GLU A 821 4.30 4.42 20.23
N MET A 822 3.88 5.03 19.12
CA MET A 822 3.69 6.47 19.00
C MET A 822 2.22 6.93 18.99
N ALA A 823 1.32 6.10 18.46
CA ALA A 823 -0.05 6.48 18.10
C ALA A 823 -1.11 5.53 18.68
N LYS A 824 -0.82 4.91 19.83
CA LYS A 824 -1.63 3.85 20.46
C LYS A 824 -3.03 4.30 20.85
N GLN A 825 -3.15 5.54 21.34
CA GLN A 825 -4.43 6.18 21.69
C GLN A 825 -5.07 6.93 20.52
N ASN A 826 -4.31 7.26 19.47
CA ASN A 826 -4.86 7.94 18.31
C ASN A 826 -5.68 6.96 17.44
N TYR A 827 -7.00 7.10 17.49
CA TYR A 827 -7.93 6.23 16.76
C TYR A 827 -8.11 6.59 15.28
N THR A 828 -7.63 7.75 14.81
CA THR A 828 -7.70 8.10 13.37
C THR A 828 -6.67 7.34 12.54
N CYS A 829 -5.58 6.90 13.18
CA CYS A 829 -4.63 5.94 12.64
C CYS A 829 -5.13 4.51 12.96
N PRO A 830 -5.63 3.72 11.99
CA PRO A 830 -6.10 2.35 12.24
C PRO A 830 -4.92 1.39 12.46
N TYR A 831 -5.21 0.19 12.99
CA TYR A 831 -4.34 -0.97 12.79
C TYR A 831 -4.64 -1.57 11.41
N LEU A 832 -3.60 -1.96 10.68
CA LEU A 832 -3.74 -2.59 9.37
C LEU A 832 -3.80 -4.12 9.49
N LEU A 833 -4.47 -4.76 8.53
CA LEU A 833 -4.74 -6.19 8.47
C LEU A 833 -4.23 -6.76 7.13
N PRO A 834 -3.55 -7.92 7.11
CA PRO A 834 -3.11 -8.55 5.86
C PRO A 834 -4.26 -9.26 5.14
N LYS A 835 -4.27 -9.20 3.80
CA LYS A 835 -5.17 -9.97 2.92
C LYS A 835 -4.69 -11.42 2.74
N ALA A 836 -5.62 -12.37 2.60
CA ALA A 836 -5.45 -13.77 3.02
C ALA A 836 -4.78 -14.78 2.05
N TYR A 837 -3.98 -14.35 1.06
CA TYR A 837 -3.38 -15.19 -0.01
C TYR A 837 -4.34 -15.98 -0.95
N VAL A 838 -5.48 -16.46 -0.47
CA VAL A 838 -6.57 -16.99 -1.32
C VAL A 838 -6.99 -15.89 -2.31
N ASP A 839 -7.22 -16.29 -3.57
CA ASP A 839 -7.59 -15.41 -4.69
C ASP A 839 -6.70 -14.16 -4.80
N CYS A 840 -5.37 -14.32 -4.66
CA CYS A 840 -4.42 -13.22 -4.77
C CYS A 840 -4.06 -12.79 -6.19
N SER A 841 -4.66 -13.40 -7.22
CA SER A 841 -4.42 -13.05 -8.62
C SER A 841 -5.08 -11.73 -9.02
N LEU A 842 -4.32 -10.89 -9.72
CA LEU A 842 -4.86 -9.70 -10.40
C LEU A 842 -5.90 -10.11 -11.44
N LYS A 843 -7.06 -9.43 -11.44
CA LYS A 843 -8.14 -9.66 -12.43
C LYS A 843 -7.89 -8.97 -13.77
N SER A 844 -6.95 -8.03 -13.82
CA SER A 844 -6.51 -7.35 -15.03
C SER A 844 -5.07 -6.85 -14.87
N ASN A 845 -4.25 -7.06 -15.90
CA ASN A 845 -2.91 -6.46 -15.98
C ASN A 845 -3.05 -5.06 -16.59
N PHE A 846 -2.80 -4.02 -15.80
CA PHE A 846 -2.78 -2.62 -16.24
C PHE A 846 -1.35 -2.05 -16.39
N LEU A 847 -0.32 -2.79 -15.94
CA LEU A 847 1.07 -2.42 -16.17
C LEU A 847 1.43 -2.75 -17.63
N GLN A 848 1.85 -1.74 -18.38
CA GLN A 848 2.30 -1.88 -19.77
C GLN A 848 3.68 -2.55 -19.88
N ALA A 849 4.47 -2.49 -18.80
CA ALA A 849 5.82 -3.03 -18.76
C ALA A 849 5.83 -4.57 -18.79
N LYS A 850 6.73 -5.14 -19.60
CA LYS A 850 6.87 -6.58 -19.83
C LYS A 850 7.22 -7.33 -18.55
N SER A 851 6.29 -8.08 -17.98
CA SER A 851 6.53 -8.98 -16.86
C SER A 851 7.12 -10.32 -17.33
N GLN A 852 7.99 -10.93 -16.53
CA GLN A 852 8.46 -12.31 -16.71
C GLN A 852 7.99 -13.19 -15.54
N ASN A 853 7.84 -14.48 -15.81
CA ASN A 853 7.44 -15.47 -14.82
C ASN A 853 8.68 -15.99 -14.07
N VAL A 854 8.70 -15.81 -12.75
CA VAL A 854 9.89 -16.08 -11.92
C VAL A 854 9.55 -16.76 -10.60
N THR A 855 10.57 -17.35 -9.97
CA THR A 855 10.57 -17.66 -8.54
C THR A 855 11.03 -16.41 -7.80
N CYS A 856 10.38 -16.03 -6.69
CA CYS A 856 10.72 -14.82 -5.95
C CYS A 856 10.54 -15.00 -4.43
N GLN A 857 11.47 -14.47 -3.64
CA GLN A 857 11.39 -14.45 -2.18
C GLN A 857 11.69 -13.03 -1.67
N VAL A 858 10.82 -12.51 -0.80
CA VAL A 858 11.06 -11.23 -0.10
C VAL A 858 12.09 -11.44 1.01
N LEU A 859 12.99 -10.47 1.16
CA LEU A 859 14.09 -10.43 2.12
C LEU A 859 14.07 -9.10 2.85
N ARG A 860 14.57 -9.03 4.08
CA ARG A 860 14.67 -7.77 4.83
C ARG A 860 15.80 -7.76 5.86
N SER A 861 16.14 -6.54 6.26
CA SER A 861 16.96 -6.23 7.43
C SER A 861 16.05 -5.55 8.46
N VAL A 862 15.78 -6.18 9.61
CA VAL A 862 14.94 -5.60 10.68
C VAL A 862 15.35 -6.08 12.09
N SER A 863 14.95 -5.32 13.11
CA SER A 863 15.23 -5.63 14.52
C SER A 863 14.15 -5.05 15.44
N ALA A 864 14.38 -5.15 16.77
CA ALA A 864 13.49 -4.61 17.81
C ALA A 864 13.07 -3.15 17.58
N TRP A 865 14.00 -2.26 17.21
CA TRP A 865 13.69 -0.84 17.05
C TRP A 865 12.86 -0.55 15.79
N SER A 866 13.11 -1.26 14.69
CA SER A 866 12.51 -0.94 13.38
C SER A 866 11.21 -1.69 13.09
N CYS A 867 11.03 -2.89 13.65
CA CYS A 867 9.87 -3.76 13.42
C CYS A 867 9.13 -4.13 14.71
N GLY A 868 9.59 -3.65 15.87
CA GLY A 868 8.91 -3.79 17.15
C GLY A 868 9.02 -5.18 17.79
N PHE A 869 10.13 -5.89 17.54
CA PHE A 869 10.45 -7.13 18.27
C PHE A 869 10.66 -6.86 19.77
N ILE A 870 10.35 -7.84 20.61
CA ILE A 870 10.45 -7.74 22.08
C ILE A 870 11.90 -7.93 22.54
N GLU A 871 12.58 -8.94 22.01
CA GLU A 871 13.94 -9.29 22.40
C GLU A 871 14.94 -8.49 21.54
N PRO A 872 15.81 -7.65 22.13
CA PRO A 872 16.70 -6.78 21.38
C PRO A 872 17.70 -7.51 20.47
N ASP A 873 18.09 -8.73 20.85
CA ASP A 873 19.07 -9.54 20.13
C ASP A 873 18.46 -10.30 18.93
N ILE A 874 17.12 -10.37 18.82
CA ILE A 874 16.47 -10.92 17.64
C ILE A 874 16.57 -9.91 16.50
N VAL A 875 17.18 -10.36 15.41
CA VAL A 875 17.30 -9.63 14.14
C VAL A 875 16.92 -10.53 12.99
N GLU A 876 16.46 -9.92 11.90
CA GLU A 876 16.38 -10.57 10.61
C GLU A 876 17.39 -9.88 9.69
N GLN A 877 18.25 -10.67 9.05
CA GLN A 877 19.32 -10.21 8.16
C GLN A 877 19.31 -10.99 6.82
N SER A 878 18.12 -11.41 6.38
CA SER A 878 17.98 -12.37 5.27
C SER A 878 18.51 -11.86 3.93
N ILE A 879 18.65 -10.53 3.78
CA ILE A 879 19.35 -9.91 2.64
C ILE A 879 20.82 -10.32 2.62
N HIS A 880 21.52 -10.18 3.75
CA HIS A 880 22.93 -10.54 3.87
C HIS A 880 23.16 -12.03 3.63
N GLU A 881 22.31 -12.88 4.22
CA GLU A 881 22.36 -14.33 3.99
C GLU A 881 22.19 -14.68 2.50
N ALA A 882 21.25 -14.04 1.80
CA ALA A 882 21.03 -14.26 0.37
C ALA A 882 22.21 -13.78 -0.50
N TYR A 883 22.79 -12.61 -0.21
CA TYR A 883 23.98 -12.13 -0.91
C TYR A 883 25.14 -13.12 -0.77
N VAL A 884 25.44 -13.57 0.46
CA VAL A 884 26.54 -14.53 0.72
C VAL A 884 26.28 -15.88 0.06
N ASP A 885 25.05 -16.40 0.13
CA ASP A 885 24.64 -17.66 -0.49
C ASP A 885 24.81 -17.62 -2.03
N CYS A 886 24.37 -16.53 -2.67
CA CYS A 886 24.50 -16.32 -4.10
C CYS A 886 25.97 -16.18 -4.54
N ILE A 887 26.78 -15.38 -3.83
CA ILE A 887 28.21 -15.22 -4.14
C ILE A 887 28.96 -16.56 -4.01
N ALA A 888 28.67 -17.34 -2.98
CA ALA A 888 29.29 -18.65 -2.77
C ALA A 888 28.92 -19.67 -3.86
N LYS A 889 27.68 -19.61 -4.38
CA LYS A 889 27.14 -20.54 -5.39
C LYS A 889 27.43 -20.15 -6.85
N ALA A 890 27.70 -18.87 -7.13
CA ALA A 890 28.00 -18.37 -8.47
C ALA A 890 29.00 -19.26 -9.24
N GLN A 891 28.79 -19.47 -10.54
CA GLN A 891 29.56 -20.39 -11.37
C GLN A 891 30.45 -19.66 -12.39
N HIS A 892 29.93 -18.61 -13.02
CA HIS A 892 30.54 -17.92 -14.16
C HIS A 892 30.80 -16.44 -13.89
N TYR A 893 29.80 -15.69 -13.38
CA TYR A 893 30.02 -14.28 -13.06
C TYR A 893 29.06 -13.72 -12.01
N ILE A 894 29.48 -12.59 -11.46
CA ILE A 894 28.67 -11.74 -10.60
C ILE A 894 28.76 -10.31 -11.14
N TYR A 895 27.62 -9.65 -11.31
CA TYR A 895 27.54 -8.23 -11.65
C TYR A 895 26.87 -7.48 -10.51
N ILE A 896 27.52 -6.46 -9.98
CA ILE A 896 27.05 -5.64 -8.85
C ILE A 896 26.94 -4.20 -9.30
N GLU A 897 25.79 -3.57 -9.06
CA GLU A 897 25.70 -2.12 -8.95
C GLU A 897 25.37 -1.76 -7.51
N ASN A 898 26.21 -0.94 -6.86
CA ASN A 898 25.92 -0.53 -5.49
C ASN A 898 26.43 0.88 -5.17
N GLN A 899 25.63 1.64 -4.42
CA GLN A 899 25.99 2.97 -3.91
C GLN A 899 27.24 2.95 -3.02
N PHE A 900 27.46 1.86 -2.27
CA PHE A 900 28.61 1.69 -1.38
C PHE A 900 29.23 0.30 -1.54
N PHE A 901 30.51 0.17 -1.23
CA PHE A 901 31.20 -1.12 -1.16
C PHE A 901 32.08 -1.15 0.10
N ILE A 902 31.42 -1.29 1.25
CA ILE A 902 32.03 -1.24 2.59
C ILE A 902 31.94 -2.63 3.23
N SER A 903 33.00 -3.42 3.07
CA SER A 903 33.09 -4.80 3.54
C SER A 903 34.55 -5.22 3.70
N LEU A 904 34.96 -5.60 4.91
CA LEU A 904 36.31 -6.04 5.26
C LEU A 904 36.32 -7.57 5.56
N PRO A 905 37.48 -8.18 5.82
CA PRO A 905 37.57 -9.60 6.17
C PRO A 905 36.81 -9.91 7.45
N ARG A 906 36.31 -11.14 7.57
CA ARG A 906 35.49 -11.62 8.72
C ARG A 906 36.10 -11.36 10.11
N ASN A 907 37.43 -11.25 10.17
CA ASN A 907 38.24 -11.05 11.37
C ASN A 907 38.60 -9.58 11.66
N ASN A 908 38.16 -8.62 10.82
CA ASN A 908 38.24 -7.19 11.12
C ASN A 908 36.94 -6.74 11.82
N LEU A 909 37.04 -6.01 12.93
CA LEU A 909 35.87 -5.63 13.75
C LEU A 909 35.17 -4.34 13.30
N ASN A 910 35.71 -3.61 12.31
CA ASN A 910 35.11 -2.36 11.81
C ASN A 910 33.87 -2.59 10.92
N THR A 911 33.79 -3.75 10.26
CA THR A 911 32.62 -4.22 9.50
C THR A 911 32.36 -5.68 9.82
N LEU A 912 31.10 -6.07 10.03
CA LEU A 912 30.69 -7.43 10.38
C LEU A 912 30.00 -8.17 9.23
N ASN A 913 29.60 -7.47 8.16
CA ASN A 913 29.08 -8.08 6.95
C ASN A 913 30.18 -8.87 6.20
N GLN A 914 29.79 -9.89 5.45
CA GLN A 914 30.71 -10.93 4.92
C GLN A 914 30.84 -10.88 3.38
N ILE A 915 30.48 -9.77 2.73
CA ILE A 915 30.43 -9.67 1.26
C ILE A 915 31.84 -9.79 0.65
N ALA A 916 32.82 -9.04 1.15
CA ALA A 916 34.20 -9.13 0.68
C ALA A 916 34.83 -10.52 1.00
N GLU A 917 34.43 -11.15 2.10
CA GLU A 917 34.91 -12.51 2.44
C GLU A 917 34.36 -13.57 1.50
N ALA A 918 33.08 -13.47 1.14
CA ALA A 918 32.43 -14.35 0.17
C ALA A 918 33.06 -14.17 -1.23
N LEU A 919 33.28 -12.93 -1.67
CA LEU A 919 33.94 -12.62 -2.94
C LEU A 919 35.39 -13.13 -2.97
N PHE A 920 36.18 -12.87 -1.92
CA PHE A 920 37.54 -13.38 -1.78
C PHE A 920 37.57 -14.91 -1.91
N THR A 921 36.74 -15.61 -1.13
CA THR A 921 36.65 -17.08 -1.15
C THR A 921 36.24 -17.59 -2.53
N ARG A 922 35.27 -16.94 -3.18
CA ARG A 922 34.77 -17.34 -4.50
C ARG A 922 35.79 -17.14 -5.62
N ILE A 923 36.53 -16.03 -5.61
CA ILE A 923 37.58 -15.75 -6.60
C ILE A 923 38.77 -16.69 -6.40
N VAL A 924 39.19 -16.91 -5.15
CA VAL A 924 40.24 -17.90 -4.81
C VAL A 924 39.86 -19.31 -5.25
N ARG A 925 38.58 -19.69 -5.18
CA ARG A 925 38.08 -20.96 -5.75
C ARG A 925 38.30 -20.99 -7.28
N ALA A 926 37.87 -19.96 -8.00
CA ALA A 926 38.03 -19.90 -9.47
C ALA A 926 39.51 -19.99 -9.90
N TYR A 927 40.39 -19.27 -9.20
CA TYR A 927 41.82 -19.29 -9.46
C TYR A 927 42.44 -20.68 -9.28
N LYS A 928 42.10 -21.38 -8.18
CA LYS A 928 42.57 -22.75 -7.91
C LYS A 928 42.03 -23.77 -8.92
N GLU A 929 40.78 -23.61 -9.36
CA GLU A 929 40.14 -24.43 -10.39
C GLU A 929 40.61 -24.08 -11.82
N LYS A 930 41.32 -22.96 -12.00
CA LYS A 930 41.63 -22.36 -13.31
C LYS A 930 40.38 -22.10 -14.16
N SER A 931 39.24 -21.84 -13.52
CA SER A 931 37.97 -21.56 -14.19
C SER A 931 37.85 -20.07 -14.54
N VAL A 932 37.21 -19.78 -15.67
CA VAL A 932 36.89 -18.40 -16.07
C VAL A 932 35.76 -17.90 -15.16
N PHE A 933 36.04 -16.87 -14.39
CA PHE A 933 35.09 -16.26 -13.47
C PHE A 933 35.30 -14.75 -13.43
N ARG A 934 34.22 -13.95 -13.58
CA ARG A 934 34.30 -12.47 -13.61
C ARG A 934 33.42 -11.84 -12.54
N VAL A 935 33.88 -10.74 -11.96
CA VAL A 935 33.11 -9.89 -11.05
C VAL A 935 33.19 -8.45 -11.51
N TYR A 936 32.04 -7.88 -11.81
CA TYR A 936 31.88 -6.47 -12.16
C TYR A 936 31.33 -5.73 -10.94
N VAL A 937 31.96 -4.62 -10.57
CA VAL A 937 31.41 -3.72 -9.55
C VAL A 937 31.30 -2.32 -10.13
N VAL A 938 30.08 -1.87 -10.37
CA VAL A 938 29.76 -0.49 -10.78
C VAL A 938 29.28 0.27 -9.54
N MET A 939 29.90 1.40 -9.25
CA MET A 939 29.62 2.18 -8.04
C MET A 939 29.83 3.68 -8.32
N PRO A 940 29.28 4.60 -7.52
CA PRO A 940 29.42 6.03 -7.81
C PRO A 940 30.88 6.45 -7.65
N LEU A 941 31.38 7.27 -8.58
CA LEU A 941 32.76 7.76 -8.56
C LEU A 941 33.09 8.51 -7.26
N LEU A 942 32.13 9.27 -6.73
CA LEU A 942 32.21 9.93 -5.43
C LEU A 942 30.87 9.79 -4.66
N PRO A 943 30.91 9.73 -3.32
CA PRO A 943 29.72 9.86 -2.49
C PRO A 943 28.98 11.19 -2.69
N ALA A 944 27.66 11.14 -2.84
CA ALA A 944 26.81 12.33 -3.02
C ALA A 944 26.45 12.99 -1.69
N PHE A 945 27.36 13.81 -1.16
CA PHE A 945 27.13 14.72 -0.04
C PHE A 945 27.61 16.12 -0.43
N GLU A 946 26.98 17.18 0.10
CA GLU A 946 27.45 18.55 -0.15
C GLU A 946 28.89 18.75 0.35
N GLY A 947 29.75 19.31 -0.48
CA GLY A 947 31.10 19.73 -0.11
C GLY A 947 32.17 19.36 -1.12
N GLU A 948 33.41 19.78 -0.85
CA GLU A 948 34.55 19.49 -1.71
C GLU A 948 35.60 18.61 -1.02
N ILE A 949 36.06 17.57 -1.71
CA ILE A 949 37.25 16.82 -1.27
C ILE A 949 38.44 17.78 -1.15
N GLY A 950 39.13 17.72 -0.01
CA GLY A 950 40.24 18.62 0.35
C GLY A 950 39.84 19.91 1.06
N GLN A 951 38.55 20.18 1.21
CA GLN A 951 38.04 21.28 2.03
C GLN A 951 37.38 20.76 3.31
N SER A 952 37.21 21.65 4.30
CA SER A 952 36.62 21.31 5.60
C SER A 952 35.13 20.95 5.54
N ASN A 953 34.43 21.27 4.45
CA ASN A 953 33.04 20.85 4.22
C ASN A 953 32.92 19.44 3.60
N GLY A 954 33.99 18.86 3.05
CA GLY A 954 33.95 17.56 2.39
C GLY A 954 34.17 16.34 3.30
N ALA A 955 34.05 16.49 4.62
CA ALA A 955 34.43 15.44 5.59
C ALA A 955 33.65 14.12 5.40
N SER A 956 32.34 14.18 5.16
CA SER A 956 31.50 13.00 4.88
C SER A 956 31.92 12.26 3.60
N ILE A 957 32.27 13.02 2.54
CA ILE A 957 32.76 12.46 1.28
C ILE A 957 34.09 11.72 1.52
N GLN A 958 35.01 12.31 2.30
CA GLN A 958 36.29 11.70 2.66
C GLN A 958 36.08 10.42 3.49
N ALA A 959 35.20 10.45 4.51
CA ALA A 959 34.92 9.32 5.39
C ALA A 959 34.40 8.09 4.62
N ILE A 960 33.42 8.27 3.74
CA ILE A 960 32.87 7.17 2.93
C ILE A 960 33.88 6.70 1.88
N THR A 961 34.59 7.63 1.25
CA THR A 961 35.68 7.31 0.30
C THR A 961 36.78 6.48 0.97
N HIS A 962 37.13 6.76 2.24
CA HIS A 962 38.05 5.94 3.03
C HIS A 962 37.55 4.49 3.15
N TRP A 963 36.31 4.28 3.60
CA TRP A 963 35.78 2.94 3.85
C TRP A 963 35.55 2.12 2.57
N ASN A 964 35.13 2.77 1.48
CA ASN A 964 35.08 2.14 0.15
C ASN A 964 36.47 1.65 -0.25
N TYR A 965 37.48 2.52 -0.28
CA TYR A 965 38.82 2.09 -0.70
C TYR A 965 39.50 1.13 0.29
N ALA A 966 39.25 1.22 1.60
CA ALA A 966 39.74 0.25 2.59
C ALA A 966 39.20 -1.16 2.33
N SER A 967 37.97 -1.26 1.81
CA SER A 967 37.35 -2.52 1.40
C SER A 967 37.89 -3.05 0.07
N ILE A 968 38.22 -2.14 -0.85
CA ILE A 968 38.67 -2.48 -2.21
C ILE A 968 40.18 -2.72 -2.29
N CYS A 969 41.01 -1.71 -1.99
CA CYS A 969 42.43 -1.66 -2.39
C CYS A 969 43.42 -1.10 -1.35
N ARG A 970 42.97 -0.57 -0.21
CA ARG A 970 43.85 0.07 0.79
C ARG A 970 44.08 -0.81 2.02
N GLY A 971 45.34 -0.88 2.43
CA GLY A 971 45.78 -1.71 3.55
C GLY A 971 45.72 -3.21 3.24
N LYS A 972 46.22 -4.02 4.17
CA LYS A 972 46.28 -5.49 4.08
C LYS A 972 44.91 -6.19 4.01
N ASP A 973 43.86 -5.51 4.47
CA ASP A 973 42.53 -6.09 4.61
C ASP A 973 41.66 -5.87 3.34
N GLY A 974 42.06 -4.95 2.45
CA GLY A 974 41.36 -4.66 1.20
C GLY A 974 41.39 -5.84 0.23
N LEU A 975 40.24 -6.12 -0.40
CA LEU A 975 39.98 -7.30 -1.22
C LEU A 975 41.06 -7.55 -2.29
N LEU A 976 41.46 -6.54 -3.05
CA LEU A 976 42.45 -6.67 -4.13
C LEU A 976 43.86 -7.00 -3.60
N ASN A 977 44.24 -6.48 -2.43
CA ASN A 977 45.52 -6.79 -1.82
C ASN A 977 45.54 -8.21 -1.26
N ARG A 978 44.45 -8.64 -0.59
CA ARG A 978 44.29 -10.02 -0.14
C ARG A 978 44.39 -11.04 -1.27
N LEU A 979 43.82 -10.74 -2.44
CA LEU A 979 43.91 -11.62 -3.62
C LEU A 979 45.36 -11.72 -4.11
N LYS A 980 46.11 -10.61 -4.16
CA LYS A 980 47.55 -10.59 -4.48
C LYS A 980 48.38 -11.38 -3.45
N ASP A 981 48.14 -11.16 -2.17
CA ASP A 981 48.81 -11.86 -1.06
C ASP A 981 48.52 -13.37 -1.05
N HIS A 982 47.36 -13.80 -1.57
CA HIS A 982 47.04 -15.22 -1.78
C HIS A 982 47.71 -15.83 -3.03
N GLY A 983 48.43 -15.03 -3.81
CA GLY A 983 49.16 -15.47 -5.01
C GLY A 983 48.43 -15.27 -6.34
N ILE A 984 47.38 -14.44 -6.40
CA ILE A 984 46.74 -14.04 -7.68
C ILE A 984 47.46 -12.78 -8.20
N PRO A 985 48.34 -12.87 -9.24
CA PRO A 985 49.23 -11.75 -9.59
C PRO A 985 48.48 -10.52 -10.08
N ASP A 986 47.42 -10.75 -10.85
CA ASP A 986 46.54 -9.71 -11.39
C ASP A 986 45.07 -10.03 -11.02
N PRO A 987 44.53 -9.41 -9.96
CA PRO A 987 43.12 -9.52 -9.62
C PRO A 987 42.16 -9.01 -10.69
N SER A 988 42.58 -8.11 -11.60
CA SER A 988 41.68 -7.51 -12.59
C SER A 988 41.11 -8.52 -13.58
N VAL A 989 41.79 -9.66 -13.77
CA VAL A 989 41.31 -10.81 -14.54
C VAL A 989 40.00 -11.38 -13.95
N TYR A 990 39.82 -11.27 -12.62
CA TYR A 990 38.67 -11.82 -11.89
C TYR A 990 37.69 -10.77 -11.37
N ILE A 991 38.16 -9.58 -10.97
CA ILE A 991 37.33 -8.53 -10.39
C ILE A 991 37.83 -7.13 -10.78
N SER A 992 36.93 -6.30 -11.29
CA SER A 992 37.22 -4.91 -11.67
C SER A 992 36.13 -3.95 -11.20
N PHE A 993 36.55 -2.72 -10.90
CA PHE A 993 35.72 -1.66 -10.32
C PHE A 993 35.57 -0.50 -11.30
N TYR A 994 34.34 -0.02 -11.44
CA TYR A 994 33.93 0.96 -12.43
C TYR A 994 33.02 2.02 -11.80
N GLY A 995 32.93 3.17 -12.47
CA GLY A 995 31.89 4.16 -12.24
C GLY A 995 31.26 4.62 -13.55
N LEU A 996 30.35 5.58 -13.46
CA LEU A 996 29.65 6.13 -14.61
C LEU A 996 29.87 7.64 -14.72
N ARG A 997 30.08 8.15 -15.94
CA ARG A 997 30.28 9.58 -16.24
C ARG A 997 29.70 9.93 -17.60
N THR A 998 29.14 11.13 -17.70
CA THR A 998 28.63 11.70 -18.96
C THR A 998 29.10 13.14 -19.17
N HIS A 999 28.83 13.68 -20.34
CA HIS A 999 29.12 15.07 -20.71
C HIS A 999 27.99 15.67 -21.55
N SER A 1000 27.97 16.99 -21.66
CA SER A 1000 27.03 17.75 -22.47
C SER A 1000 27.59 19.15 -22.74
N VAL A 1001 26.81 20.01 -23.38
CA VAL A 1001 27.11 21.43 -23.56
C VAL A 1001 26.09 22.24 -22.77
N LEU A 1002 26.57 23.10 -21.86
CA LEU A 1002 25.75 24.01 -21.07
C LEU A 1002 26.08 25.46 -21.45
N CYS A 1003 25.10 26.17 -22.03
CA CYS A 1003 25.24 27.56 -22.46
C CYS A 1003 26.48 27.83 -23.35
N GLY A 1004 26.85 26.85 -24.19
CA GLY A 1004 27.99 26.91 -25.12
C GLY A 1004 29.31 26.34 -24.57
N GLU A 1005 29.36 25.98 -23.29
CA GLU A 1005 30.56 25.42 -22.65
C GLU A 1005 30.43 23.90 -22.48
N PRO A 1006 31.44 23.09 -22.83
CA PRO A 1006 31.48 21.68 -22.48
C PRO A 1006 31.46 21.47 -20.95
N VAL A 1007 30.60 20.57 -20.48
CA VAL A 1007 30.48 20.20 -19.05
C VAL A 1007 30.45 18.69 -18.88
N THR A 1008 30.95 18.19 -17.75
CA THR A 1008 30.86 16.78 -17.35
C THR A 1008 30.39 16.64 -15.91
N GLU A 1009 29.62 15.60 -15.63
CA GLU A 1009 29.36 15.16 -14.26
C GLU A 1009 29.35 13.62 -14.17
N LEU A 1010 29.63 13.11 -12.98
CA LEU A 1010 29.42 11.68 -12.69
C LEU A 1010 27.92 11.36 -12.75
N ILE A 1011 27.59 10.18 -13.27
CA ILE A 1011 26.25 9.60 -13.11
C ILE A 1011 26.24 8.88 -11.77
N TYR A 1012 25.31 9.25 -10.89
CA TYR A 1012 25.29 8.73 -9.53
C TYR A 1012 24.61 7.37 -9.48
N VAL A 1013 25.43 6.32 -9.36
CA VAL A 1013 24.97 4.95 -9.15
C VAL A 1013 24.39 4.82 -7.76
N HIS A 1014 23.07 4.93 -7.66
CA HIS A 1014 22.30 4.68 -6.46
C HIS A 1014 21.72 3.27 -6.39
N SER A 1015 21.78 2.48 -7.47
CA SER A 1015 21.39 1.07 -7.53
C SER A 1015 21.81 0.26 -6.28
N LYS A 1016 21.01 -0.75 -5.92
CA LYS A 1016 21.41 -1.82 -5.00
C LYS A 1016 21.06 -3.19 -5.61
N LEU A 1017 21.85 -3.57 -6.59
CA LEU A 1017 21.61 -4.69 -7.50
C LEU A 1017 22.77 -5.70 -7.46
N MET A 1018 22.45 -7.00 -7.47
CA MET A 1018 23.39 -8.05 -7.82
C MET A 1018 22.73 -9.04 -8.79
N ILE A 1019 23.43 -9.37 -9.88
CA ILE A 1019 23.04 -10.39 -10.86
C ILE A 1019 24.09 -11.50 -10.84
N VAL A 1020 23.64 -12.76 -10.84
CA VAL A 1020 24.51 -13.94 -10.84
C VAL A 1020 24.16 -14.86 -12.00
N ASP A 1021 25.16 -15.21 -12.81
CA ASP A 1021 25.13 -16.20 -13.89
C ASP A 1021 23.98 -16.06 -14.92
N ASP A 1022 23.43 -14.85 -15.12
CA ASP A 1022 22.20 -14.59 -15.89
C ASP A 1022 21.00 -15.45 -15.44
N LYS A 1023 20.91 -15.81 -14.15
CA LYS A 1023 19.82 -16.65 -13.60
C LYS A 1023 19.19 -16.13 -12.32
N ILE A 1024 19.93 -15.33 -11.55
CA ILE A 1024 19.49 -14.83 -10.23
C ILE A 1024 19.72 -13.33 -10.16
N VAL A 1025 18.73 -12.59 -9.64
CA VAL A 1025 18.80 -11.17 -9.33
C VAL A 1025 18.47 -10.94 -7.86
N ILE A 1026 19.28 -10.17 -7.15
CA ILE A 1026 18.91 -9.53 -5.88
C ILE A 1026 18.76 -8.03 -6.12
N CYS A 1027 17.59 -7.47 -5.82
CA CYS A 1027 17.32 -6.03 -5.97
C CYS A 1027 16.50 -5.52 -4.77
N GLY A 1028 16.82 -4.33 -4.27
CA GLY A 1028 16.18 -3.75 -3.08
C GLY A 1028 16.77 -2.41 -2.67
N SER A 1029 16.67 -2.07 -1.39
CA SER A 1029 17.20 -0.84 -0.81
C SER A 1029 18.57 -0.98 -0.13
N ALA A 1030 19.00 -2.21 0.15
CA ALA A 1030 20.17 -2.51 0.98
C ALA A 1030 21.51 -2.30 0.26
N ASN A 1031 22.32 -1.39 0.79
CA ASN A 1031 23.68 -1.17 0.33
C ASN A 1031 24.65 -2.28 0.78
N ILE A 1032 25.82 -2.41 0.14
CA ILE A 1032 26.92 -3.24 0.64
C ILE A 1032 27.65 -2.46 1.74
N ASN A 1033 27.07 -2.48 2.94
CA ASN A 1033 27.64 -1.95 4.18
C ASN A 1033 26.98 -2.63 5.40
N ASP A 1034 27.51 -2.45 6.60
CA ASP A 1034 26.91 -2.99 7.82
C ASP A 1034 25.58 -2.31 8.16
N ARG A 1035 25.45 -1.00 7.86
CA ARG A 1035 24.22 -0.21 8.03
C ARG A 1035 23.00 -0.90 7.44
N SER A 1036 23.10 -1.42 6.22
CA SER A 1036 22.02 -2.11 5.53
C SER A 1036 21.97 -3.62 5.81
N LEU A 1037 23.11 -4.28 6.04
CA LEU A 1037 23.18 -5.76 6.03
C LEU A 1037 23.02 -6.45 7.40
N LEU A 1038 23.20 -5.76 8.53
CA LEU A 1038 23.21 -6.41 9.86
C LEU A 1038 21.84 -6.56 10.56
N GLY A 1039 20.74 -6.07 9.99
CA GLY A 1039 19.38 -6.09 10.60
C GLY A 1039 19.18 -5.17 11.82
N LYS A 1040 20.18 -5.02 12.67
CA LYS A 1040 20.18 -4.17 13.89
C LYS A 1040 20.37 -2.66 13.64
N ARG A 1041 20.82 -2.29 12.44
CA ARG A 1041 21.05 -0.90 12.02
C ARG A 1041 19.83 -0.40 11.24
N ASP A 1042 19.95 -0.02 9.97
CA ASP A 1042 18.84 0.50 9.18
C ASP A 1042 17.85 -0.61 8.79
N SER A 1043 16.58 -0.26 8.56
CA SER A 1043 15.62 -1.22 7.99
C SER A 1043 15.62 -1.18 6.47
N GLU A 1044 15.71 -2.35 5.87
CA GLU A 1044 15.87 -2.55 4.43
C GLU A 1044 14.95 -3.66 3.94
N VAL A 1045 14.59 -3.63 2.65
CA VAL A 1045 13.85 -4.69 1.96
C VAL A 1045 14.50 -4.96 0.62
N ALA A 1046 14.55 -6.23 0.24
CA ALA A 1046 14.95 -6.68 -1.09
C ALA A 1046 14.07 -7.86 -1.54
N VAL A 1047 14.20 -8.23 -2.81
CA VAL A 1047 13.78 -9.55 -3.30
C VAL A 1047 14.97 -10.27 -3.91
N ILE A 1048 15.00 -11.58 -3.73
CA ILE A 1048 15.76 -12.48 -4.60
C ILE A 1048 14.79 -13.06 -5.62
N ILE A 1049 15.17 -12.98 -6.89
CA ILE A 1049 14.43 -13.44 -8.06
C ILE A 1049 15.29 -14.49 -8.76
N GLU A 1050 14.72 -15.66 -9.03
CA GLU A 1050 15.35 -16.77 -9.75
C GLU A 1050 14.50 -17.07 -10.99
N ASP A 1051 15.12 -17.12 -12.17
CA ASP A 1051 14.42 -17.31 -13.45
C ASP A 1051 13.73 -18.68 -13.54
N GLN A 1052 12.48 -18.69 -14.03
CA GLN A 1052 11.78 -19.92 -14.44
C GLN A 1052 11.78 -20.13 -15.96
N GLU A 1053 11.99 -19.06 -16.73
CA GLU A 1053 12.02 -19.08 -18.18
C GLU A 1053 13.41 -18.74 -18.70
N PHE A 1054 13.85 -19.49 -19.72
CA PHE A 1054 15.18 -19.36 -20.30
C PHE A 1054 15.12 -19.19 -21.81
N GLU A 1055 16.21 -18.69 -22.38
CA GLU A 1055 16.48 -18.56 -23.81
C GLU A 1055 17.91 -19.02 -24.12
N ASP A 1056 18.18 -19.40 -25.37
CA ASP A 1056 19.50 -19.86 -25.78
C ASP A 1056 20.49 -18.69 -25.85
N GLY A 1057 21.69 -18.90 -25.31
CA GLY A 1057 22.77 -17.93 -25.33
C GLY A 1057 24.13 -18.57 -25.08
N LEU A 1058 25.10 -17.74 -24.68
CA LEU A 1058 26.50 -18.14 -24.54
C LEU A 1058 27.07 -17.74 -23.18
N MET A 1059 27.93 -18.60 -22.64
CA MET A 1059 28.72 -18.35 -21.44
C MET A 1059 30.12 -18.94 -21.66
N ASN A 1060 31.14 -18.09 -21.78
CA ASN A 1060 32.50 -18.45 -22.15
C ASN A 1060 32.58 -19.25 -23.47
N SER A 1061 31.87 -18.77 -24.48
CA SER A 1061 31.70 -19.35 -25.82
C SER A 1061 31.09 -20.76 -25.85
N GLN A 1062 30.48 -21.20 -24.74
CA GLN A 1062 29.70 -22.44 -24.67
C GLN A 1062 28.20 -22.13 -24.64
N PRO A 1063 27.34 -22.96 -25.28
CA PRO A 1063 25.88 -22.83 -25.16
C PRO A 1063 25.43 -22.86 -23.70
N PHE A 1064 24.61 -21.88 -23.30
CA PHE A 1064 24.16 -21.73 -21.93
C PHE A 1064 22.74 -21.12 -21.88
N PRO A 1065 21.83 -21.65 -21.04
CA PRO A 1065 20.48 -21.11 -20.91
C PRO A 1065 20.51 -19.82 -20.09
N LEU A 1066 20.24 -18.69 -20.75
CA LEU A 1066 20.12 -17.37 -20.13
C LEU A 1066 18.71 -17.19 -19.57
N GLY A 1067 18.57 -16.74 -18.33
CA GLY A 1067 17.29 -16.42 -17.73
C GLY A 1067 16.66 -15.19 -18.39
N LYS A 1068 15.36 -15.24 -18.68
CA LYS A 1068 14.70 -14.12 -19.39
C LYS A 1068 14.56 -12.87 -18.54
N PHE A 1069 14.50 -12.96 -17.21
CA PHE A 1069 14.50 -11.82 -16.32
C PHE A 1069 15.92 -11.30 -16.10
N ALA A 1070 16.83 -12.14 -15.59
CA ALA A 1070 18.20 -11.76 -15.24
C ALA A 1070 19.04 -11.37 -16.47
N GLY A 1071 19.00 -12.20 -17.52
CA GLY A 1071 19.74 -11.98 -18.77
C GLY A 1071 19.26 -10.78 -19.56
N SER A 1072 17.95 -10.50 -19.59
CA SER A 1072 17.44 -9.29 -20.26
C SER A 1072 17.83 -8.01 -19.51
N LEU A 1073 17.74 -8.00 -18.17
CA LEU A 1073 18.18 -6.89 -17.33
C LEU A 1073 19.66 -6.61 -17.54
N ARG A 1074 20.50 -7.64 -17.43
CA ARG A 1074 21.96 -7.54 -17.54
C ARG A 1074 22.39 -7.08 -18.93
N ARG A 1075 21.76 -7.56 -20.00
CA ARG A 1075 21.98 -7.01 -21.37
C ARG A 1075 21.52 -5.57 -21.49
N ARG A 1076 20.37 -5.19 -20.92
CA ARG A 1076 19.86 -3.82 -20.96
C ARG A 1076 20.79 -2.83 -20.24
N LEU A 1077 21.37 -3.22 -19.10
CA LEU A 1077 22.39 -2.43 -18.40
C LEU A 1077 23.72 -2.37 -19.17
N PHE A 1078 24.20 -3.50 -19.70
CA PHE A 1078 25.43 -3.51 -20.51
C PHE A 1078 25.31 -2.62 -21.75
N LYS A 1079 24.15 -2.64 -22.42
CA LYS A 1079 23.90 -1.75 -23.56
C LYS A 1079 23.90 -0.29 -23.16
N GLU A 1080 23.33 0.09 -22.01
CA GLU A 1080 23.37 1.48 -21.55
C GLU A 1080 24.79 1.95 -21.28
N HIS A 1081 25.52 1.20 -20.46
CA HIS A 1081 26.86 1.57 -20.00
C HIS A 1081 27.89 1.62 -21.14
N LEU A 1082 27.63 0.93 -22.25
CA LEU A 1082 28.41 0.93 -23.49
C LEU A 1082 27.86 1.85 -24.60
N GLY A 1083 26.71 2.52 -24.42
CA GLY A 1083 26.14 3.45 -25.41
C GLY A 1083 25.42 2.78 -26.59
N LEU A 1084 24.88 1.58 -26.39
CA LEU A 1084 24.25 0.72 -27.40
C LEU A 1084 22.71 0.74 -27.34
N LEU A 1085 22.14 1.87 -26.94
CA LEU A 1085 20.70 2.12 -26.88
C LEU A 1085 20.31 3.17 -27.93
N GLY A 1086 19.12 3.04 -28.52
CA GLY A 1086 18.63 3.92 -29.59
C GLY A 1086 18.95 3.40 -31.00
N VAL A 1087 18.15 3.83 -31.97
CA VAL A 1087 18.18 3.34 -33.36
C VAL A 1087 19.50 3.68 -34.06
N GLU A 1088 20.05 4.86 -33.78
CA GLU A 1088 21.35 5.34 -34.30
C GLU A 1088 22.52 4.41 -33.93
N ASN A 1089 22.39 3.63 -32.86
CA ASN A 1089 23.44 2.73 -32.36
C ASN A 1089 23.25 1.27 -32.82
N GLU A 1090 22.26 0.97 -33.68
CA GLU A 1090 22.07 -0.38 -34.23
C GLU A 1090 23.20 -0.80 -35.20
N GLU A 1091 23.95 0.16 -35.75
CA GLU A 1091 25.13 -0.12 -36.60
C GLU A 1091 26.37 -0.56 -35.80
N ILE A 1092 26.36 -0.45 -34.47
CA ILE A 1092 27.51 -0.80 -33.61
C ILE A 1092 27.49 -2.31 -33.29
N ASP A 1093 28.33 -3.09 -33.99
CA ASP A 1093 28.48 -4.55 -33.79
C ASP A 1093 29.24 -4.89 -32.49
N ILE A 1094 28.61 -4.63 -31.34
CA ILE A 1094 29.08 -5.05 -30.01
C ILE A 1094 28.15 -6.11 -29.43
N ASN A 1095 28.64 -7.35 -29.40
CA ASN A 1095 27.93 -8.48 -28.84
C ASN A 1095 28.03 -8.51 -27.30
N VAL A 1096 26.94 -8.15 -26.63
CA VAL A 1096 26.79 -8.22 -25.16
C VAL A 1096 26.24 -9.55 -24.65
N ILE A 1097 26.10 -10.61 -25.46
CA ILE A 1097 25.42 -11.85 -25.04
C ILE A 1097 26.24 -12.60 -23.98
N ASP A 1098 27.52 -12.86 -24.23
CA ASP A 1098 28.43 -13.62 -23.37
C ASP A 1098 29.23 -12.70 -22.43
N PRO A 1099 28.85 -12.60 -21.14
CA PRO A 1099 29.49 -11.67 -20.24
C PRO A 1099 30.89 -12.12 -19.80
N VAL A 1100 31.32 -13.37 -19.96
CA VAL A 1100 32.60 -13.84 -19.36
C VAL A 1100 33.74 -14.04 -20.34
N SER A 1101 33.42 -14.08 -21.64
CA SER A 1101 34.41 -14.19 -22.71
C SER A 1101 35.52 -13.13 -22.57
N GLU A 1102 36.76 -13.52 -22.85
CA GLU A 1102 37.91 -12.59 -22.81
C GLU A 1102 37.72 -11.43 -23.80
N ALA A 1103 37.12 -11.71 -24.97
CA ALA A 1103 36.78 -10.72 -25.98
C ALA A 1103 35.86 -9.62 -25.43
N PHE A 1104 34.76 -9.99 -24.74
CA PHE A 1104 33.88 -9.00 -24.14
C PHE A 1104 34.51 -8.33 -22.91
N TYR A 1105 34.97 -9.11 -21.93
CA TYR A 1105 35.43 -8.60 -20.64
C TYR A 1105 36.59 -7.60 -20.78
N LYS A 1106 37.59 -7.95 -21.60
CA LYS A 1106 38.82 -7.17 -21.72
C LYS A 1106 38.78 -6.19 -22.89
N ASN A 1107 38.45 -6.68 -24.08
CA ASN A 1107 38.63 -5.89 -25.32
C ASN A 1107 37.43 -4.98 -25.64
N ILE A 1108 36.31 -5.12 -24.90
CA ILE A 1108 35.12 -4.26 -25.05
C ILE A 1108 34.86 -3.53 -23.73
N TRP A 1109 34.52 -4.25 -22.66
CA TRP A 1109 34.10 -3.63 -21.40
C TRP A 1109 35.21 -2.83 -20.72
N TYR A 1110 36.36 -3.48 -20.43
CA TYR A 1110 37.49 -2.79 -19.80
C TYR A 1110 38.13 -1.74 -20.71
N ASP A 1111 38.33 -2.04 -21.99
CA ASP A 1111 38.97 -1.13 -22.96
C ASP A 1111 38.14 0.15 -23.21
N THR A 1112 36.81 0.04 -23.34
CA THR A 1112 35.92 1.21 -23.40
C THR A 1112 35.99 2.03 -22.11
N ALA A 1113 35.94 1.38 -20.94
CA ALA A 1113 36.06 2.07 -19.66
C ALA A 1113 37.41 2.81 -19.53
N ALA A 1114 38.51 2.20 -19.97
CA ALA A 1114 39.85 2.81 -19.96
C ALA A 1114 39.92 4.04 -20.90
N LYS A 1115 39.48 3.89 -22.16
CA LYS A 1115 39.45 4.98 -23.15
C LYS A 1115 38.58 6.15 -22.72
N ASN A 1116 37.38 5.86 -22.20
CA ASN A 1116 36.48 6.90 -21.66
C ASN A 1116 37.16 7.63 -20.50
N THR A 1117 37.83 6.92 -19.59
CA THR A 1117 38.56 7.54 -18.46
C THR A 1117 39.68 8.46 -18.95
N GLU A 1118 40.48 8.01 -19.92
CA GLU A 1118 41.56 8.82 -20.50
C GLU A 1118 41.02 10.10 -21.15
N ILE A 1119 39.95 10.00 -21.95
CA ILE A 1119 39.31 11.14 -22.61
C ILE A 1119 38.72 12.10 -21.58
N TYR A 1120 37.95 11.63 -20.59
CA TYR A 1120 37.35 12.51 -19.58
C TYR A 1120 38.42 13.23 -18.72
N GLU A 1121 39.48 12.53 -18.31
CA GLU A 1121 40.58 13.15 -17.57
C GLU A 1121 41.35 14.17 -18.43
N ALA A 1122 41.59 13.89 -19.71
CA ALA A 1122 42.30 14.79 -20.62
C ALA A 1122 41.47 16.03 -20.98
N VAL A 1123 40.18 15.85 -21.29
CA VAL A 1123 39.32 16.95 -21.72
C VAL A 1123 38.97 17.88 -20.57
N PHE A 1124 38.58 17.34 -19.41
CA PHE A 1124 37.97 18.14 -18.33
C PHE A 1124 38.84 18.29 -17.07
N HIS A 1125 39.93 17.54 -16.92
CA HIS A 1125 40.63 17.37 -15.63
C HIS A 1125 39.67 16.99 -14.48
N CYS A 1126 38.68 16.14 -14.78
CA CYS A 1126 37.66 15.76 -13.81
C CYS A 1126 38.24 14.92 -12.66
N ILE A 1127 37.64 15.05 -11.47
CA ILE A 1127 37.93 14.19 -10.31
C ILE A 1127 36.81 13.16 -10.10
N PRO A 1128 37.10 12.00 -9.48
CA PRO A 1128 38.40 11.54 -9.00
C PRO A 1128 39.31 11.03 -10.13
N SER A 1129 40.62 10.98 -9.90
CA SER A 1129 41.63 10.57 -10.89
C SER A 1129 42.83 9.88 -10.24
N ASN A 1130 43.41 8.88 -10.91
CA ASN A 1130 44.65 8.22 -10.46
C ASN A 1130 45.89 9.16 -10.51
N LYS A 1131 45.80 10.29 -11.23
CA LYS A 1131 46.84 11.33 -11.31
C LYS A 1131 46.96 12.16 -10.02
N VAL A 1132 45.98 12.05 -9.12
CA VAL A 1132 45.88 12.85 -7.88
C VAL A 1132 45.95 11.93 -6.67
N ARG A 1133 47.10 11.90 -6.00
CA ARG A 1133 47.37 11.02 -4.84
C ARG A 1133 47.45 11.78 -3.51
N THR A 1134 47.62 13.10 -3.54
CA THR A 1134 47.68 13.98 -2.35
C THR A 1134 46.73 15.20 -2.45
N PHE A 1135 46.39 15.83 -1.32
CA PHE A 1135 45.62 17.09 -1.32
C PHE A 1135 46.38 18.23 -2.02
N ALA A 1136 47.72 18.21 -1.95
CA ALA A 1136 48.57 19.16 -2.64
C ALA A 1136 48.54 18.98 -4.17
N GLU A 1137 48.52 17.72 -4.64
CA GLU A 1137 48.28 17.40 -6.06
C GLU A 1137 46.87 17.76 -6.49
N LEU A 1138 45.84 17.49 -5.68
CA LEU A 1138 44.45 17.83 -5.99
C LEU A 1138 44.28 19.33 -6.23
N LYS A 1139 44.90 20.16 -5.39
CA LYS A 1139 44.89 21.61 -5.57
C LYS A 1139 45.54 22.01 -6.91
N LYS A 1140 46.75 21.52 -7.19
CA LYS A 1140 47.45 21.80 -8.45
C LYS A 1140 46.67 21.31 -9.67
N TYR A 1141 46.02 20.15 -9.58
CA TYR A 1141 45.26 19.55 -10.68
C TYR A 1141 44.02 20.39 -11.03
N LYS A 1142 43.31 20.94 -10.02
CA LYS A 1142 42.21 21.90 -10.20
C LYS A 1142 42.65 23.27 -10.75
N GLU A 1143 43.93 23.62 -10.62
CA GLU A 1143 44.51 24.88 -11.14
C GLU A 1143 44.93 24.78 -12.62
N LEU A 1144 45.03 23.57 -13.20
CA LEU A 1144 45.35 23.35 -14.62
C LEU A 1144 44.17 23.74 -15.53
N GLN A 1145 44.43 24.47 -16.61
CA GLN A 1145 43.40 24.71 -17.64
C GLN A 1145 43.03 23.37 -18.31
N PRO A 1146 41.74 23.06 -18.48
CA PRO A 1146 41.27 21.85 -19.16
C PRO A 1146 41.34 22.03 -20.67
N LEU A 1147 41.53 20.93 -21.40
CA LEU A 1147 41.77 20.95 -22.85
C LEU A 1147 40.64 21.60 -23.66
N TYR A 1148 39.40 21.57 -23.18
CA TYR A 1148 38.28 22.25 -23.86
C TYR A 1148 38.40 23.79 -23.88
N VAL A 1149 39.24 24.37 -23.01
CA VAL A 1149 39.57 25.80 -23.00
C VAL A 1149 40.75 26.10 -23.94
N ASP A 1150 41.82 25.30 -23.84
CA ASP A 1150 43.06 25.53 -24.59
C ASP A 1150 42.95 25.10 -26.08
N GLU A 1151 42.32 23.95 -26.35
CA GLU A 1151 42.17 23.35 -27.69
C GLU A 1151 40.73 22.80 -27.93
N PRO A 1152 39.70 23.68 -28.00
CA PRO A 1152 38.29 23.27 -28.03
C PRO A 1152 37.93 22.30 -29.17
N VAL A 1153 38.54 22.44 -30.36
CA VAL A 1153 38.30 21.55 -31.51
C VAL A 1153 38.88 20.15 -31.27
N GLN A 1154 40.03 20.06 -30.59
CA GLN A 1154 40.61 18.76 -30.22
C GLN A 1154 39.78 18.09 -29.13
N ALA A 1155 39.34 18.87 -28.13
CA ALA A 1155 38.43 18.39 -27.10
C ALA A 1155 37.13 17.82 -27.67
N GLU A 1156 36.47 18.53 -28.60
CA GLU A 1156 35.27 18.06 -29.31
C GLU A 1156 35.53 16.74 -30.05
N GLN A 1157 36.64 16.64 -30.80
CA GLN A 1157 37.05 15.41 -31.48
C GLN A 1157 37.35 14.23 -30.53
N MET A 1158 37.83 14.50 -29.31
CA MET A 1158 38.04 13.49 -28.29
C MET A 1158 36.72 13.05 -27.64
N LEU A 1159 35.81 13.99 -27.35
CA LEU A 1159 34.49 13.69 -26.77
C LEU A 1159 33.63 12.85 -27.73
N ASN A 1160 33.68 13.11 -29.04
CA ASN A 1160 33.02 12.30 -30.07
C ASN A 1160 33.53 10.85 -30.18
N ARG A 1161 34.55 10.46 -29.40
CA ARG A 1161 35.08 9.09 -29.29
C ARG A 1161 34.67 8.36 -28.00
N ILE A 1162 33.94 9.03 -27.11
CA ILE A 1162 33.33 8.39 -25.93
C ILE A 1162 32.26 7.40 -26.40
N LEU A 1163 32.24 6.20 -25.83
CA LEU A 1163 31.16 5.22 -26.02
C LEU A 1163 30.49 4.92 -24.68
N GLY A 1164 29.23 5.28 -24.56
CA GLY A 1164 28.44 5.09 -23.35
C GLY A 1164 28.92 5.91 -22.15
N HIS A 1165 28.85 5.29 -20.97
CA HIS A 1165 29.01 5.97 -19.69
C HIS A 1165 30.07 5.33 -18.79
N ILE A 1166 30.49 4.10 -19.07
CA ILE A 1166 31.39 3.34 -18.22
C ILE A 1166 32.79 3.96 -18.17
N VAL A 1167 33.35 4.09 -16.97
CA VAL A 1167 34.72 4.54 -16.70
C VAL A 1167 35.35 3.68 -15.60
N LEU A 1168 36.67 3.64 -15.52
CA LEU A 1168 37.39 2.93 -14.46
C LEU A 1168 37.25 3.68 -13.13
N LEU A 1169 37.06 2.96 -12.03
CA LEU A 1169 37.14 3.56 -10.70
C LEU A 1169 38.62 3.84 -10.37
N PRO A 1170 39.03 5.10 -10.08
CA PRO A 1170 40.43 5.43 -9.85
C PRO A 1170 40.88 4.96 -8.46
N LEU A 1171 41.51 3.78 -8.39
CA LEU A 1171 41.92 3.13 -7.15
C LEU A 1171 43.08 3.84 -6.42
N ASP A 1172 43.88 4.64 -7.14
CA ASP A 1172 45.00 5.41 -6.59
C ASP A 1172 44.61 6.84 -6.14
N PHE A 1173 43.39 7.29 -6.43
CA PHE A 1173 42.96 8.66 -6.10
C PHE A 1173 43.08 8.91 -4.59
N MET A 1174 43.89 9.88 -4.17
CA MET A 1174 44.15 10.20 -2.76
C MET A 1174 44.75 9.03 -1.95
N CYS A 1175 45.54 8.15 -2.57
CA CYS A 1175 46.10 6.97 -1.90
C CYS A 1175 47.18 7.28 -0.85
N ASN A 1176 47.84 8.44 -0.94
CA ASN A 1176 48.89 8.87 -0.01
C ASN A 1176 48.35 9.71 1.17
N GLU A 1177 47.03 9.79 1.33
CA GLU A 1177 46.36 10.67 2.30
C GLU A 1177 45.48 9.90 3.28
N VAL A 1178 45.37 10.43 4.50
CA VAL A 1178 44.48 9.90 5.53
C VAL A 1178 43.10 10.54 5.37
N LEU A 1179 42.18 9.81 4.74
CA LEU A 1179 40.81 10.25 4.46
C LEU A 1179 39.81 10.04 5.62
N THR A 1180 40.24 9.52 6.76
CA THR A 1180 39.38 9.46 7.96
C THR A 1180 39.18 10.87 8.53
N PRO A 1181 37.96 11.25 8.96
CA PRO A 1181 37.74 12.56 9.58
C PRO A 1181 38.69 12.85 10.76
N PRO A 1182 39.23 14.07 10.89
CA PRO A 1182 40.13 14.41 11.98
C PRO A 1182 39.44 14.27 13.35
N PRO A 1183 40.09 13.76 14.41
CA PRO A 1183 39.47 13.52 15.72
C PRO A 1183 38.85 14.74 16.43
N GLY A 1184 39.11 15.96 15.94
CA GLY A 1184 38.54 17.21 16.44
C GLY A 1184 37.32 17.73 15.65
N THR A 1185 36.89 17.08 14.57
CA THR A 1185 35.66 17.46 13.86
C THR A 1185 34.45 16.69 14.38
N VAL A 1186 33.24 17.12 14.03
CA VAL A 1186 32.00 16.43 14.41
C VAL A 1186 32.04 14.99 13.88
N GLU A 1187 32.45 14.82 12.63
CA GLU A 1187 32.53 13.54 11.92
C GLU A 1187 33.58 12.59 12.51
N GLY A 1188 34.68 13.12 13.07
CA GLY A 1188 35.74 12.34 13.72
C GLY A 1188 35.43 11.91 15.15
N ILE A 1189 34.45 12.55 15.80
CA ILE A 1189 33.92 12.16 17.11
C ILE A 1189 32.78 11.14 16.95
N MET A 1190 32.14 11.06 15.78
CA MET A 1190 31.10 10.07 15.49
C MET A 1190 31.66 8.63 15.49
N PRO A 1191 30.89 7.64 15.98
CA PRO A 1191 31.34 6.25 15.96
C PRO A 1191 31.51 5.74 14.53
N THR A 1192 32.53 4.90 14.29
CA THR A 1192 32.79 4.24 13.00
C THR A 1192 31.54 3.65 12.34
N ALA A 1193 30.64 3.08 13.16
CA ALA A 1193 29.38 2.48 12.72
C ALA A 1193 28.36 3.47 12.12
N LEU A 1194 28.60 4.79 12.15
CA LEU A 1194 27.85 5.77 11.37
C LEU A 1194 28.15 5.61 9.87
N TRP A 1195 29.43 5.38 9.55
CA TRP A 1195 30.03 5.37 8.21
C TRP A 1195 30.12 3.97 7.59
N THR A 1196 30.12 2.92 8.43
CA THR A 1196 29.97 1.52 8.00
C THR A 1196 28.52 1.05 8.06
#